data_AF-A0A149VYS9-F1
#
_entry.id   AF-A0A149VYS9-F1
#
_cell.length_a   1.000
_cell.length_b   1.000
_cell.length_c   1.000
_cell.angle_alpha   90.00
_cell.angle_beta   90.00
_cell.angle_gamma   90.00
#
_symmetry.space_group_name_H-M   'P 1'
#
loop_
_entity.id
_entity.type
_entity.pdbx_description
1 polymer ?
#
loop_
_entity_poly.entity_id
_entity_poly.type
_entity_poly.pdbx_seq_one_letter_code
_entity_poly.pdbx_strand_id
1 'polypeptide(L)'
;MSINMSTQGVEIARYAGAMYGLVLDDATVVSVENAANAGGSSLNAVMNQVYAADFSSISNATVATTVVTNLGLTGSLQSQAQAYVLAQLNAAPAGSQGATIMTILNMFGQMTSDPVWGAAATAWENKVSESVTYGQNKANVANSSIGGMSPTPVGGTYDLTTGVDTLSGGPNATFIADNTGTKTLSAADTIAATGTGNTLKVYLAAADTTTGGTAGNITGVQNLYINHAGATAALTQDFSTSSFTSITVDSEAFGAAALTLKGQALTLENTGYGATITDTTDTSLTVTVSAMSAGTLTTTGASKATTLNLVSSGTITGGNVVTLSTNAIDTALNVSGATAITVTAGITGSADLTSITDTGTGGNTFDISTAIANAAFTFTGGSGGDTLILAAGDLTTLTSGSQLNGGGSASAPATLEVNDTSFSTAAYTALNATTNFQILDLNAAAGTTINASLITAGFHNHFAISAGSTNTISNMADASTVDISSAATSDVLGGVVGAHTLNLNLQSGAATMTEGGITVTGLTTINLTSNTSTAGDTNVVTAFVNSDNTTFNVTGSAALTMAVAAATTTGDTINASAFTGAFTLTATSGKGDIISTGSGTTSITDTASATGNTDTLLAGHTAIDTINTTANLPPAATTYTATTLTAAMDQISNFNIGATASDILKMDNGTKAVGVSADLGGTWTVTNGIATTSGTNTAAAFIAAVDAATGTAGDVVAYTNGTNTYVAAMDGVVGKAYVVELVGVHTATAVGITAAANTIHIA
;
A
#
# COMPACT_ATOMS: atom_id res chain seq x y z
N MET A 1 41.86 -36.89 11.28
CA MET A 1 43.05 -36.24 10.72
C MET A 1 42.76 -35.95 9.27
N SER A 2 42.35 -34.72 8.93
CA SER A 2 42.10 -34.33 7.54
C SER A 2 43.46 -34.06 6.90
N ILE A 3 43.78 -34.73 5.79
CA ILE A 3 45.00 -34.43 5.03
C ILE A 3 44.67 -33.20 4.18
N ASN A 4 45.09 -32.02 4.62
CA ASN A 4 45.08 -30.83 3.78
C ASN A 4 46.24 -30.99 2.77
N MET A 5 45.94 -31.45 1.56
CA MET A 5 46.90 -31.44 0.47
C MET A 5 47.05 -29.99 -0.03
N SER A 6 48.26 -29.44 0.04
CA SER A 6 48.55 -28.11 -0.52
C SER A 6 48.31 -28.14 -2.03
N THR A 7 47.49 -27.23 -2.55
CA THR A 7 47.30 -27.04 -3.99
C THR A 7 48.43 -26.18 -4.56
N GLN A 8 48.66 -26.25 -5.88
CA GLN A 8 49.71 -25.46 -6.55
C GLN A 8 49.55 -23.96 -6.28
N GLY A 9 48.30 -23.44 -6.27
CA GLY A 9 48.01 -22.04 -5.94
C GLY A 9 48.39 -21.66 -4.50
N VAL A 10 48.15 -22.54 -3.52
CA VAL A 10 48.56 -22.32 -2.12
C VAL A 10 50.08 -22.26 -1.99
N GLU A 11 50.79 -23.15 -2.67
CA GLU A 11 52.26 -23.18 -2.68
C GLU A 11 52.85 -21.91 -3.32
N ILE A 12 52.29 -21.47 -4.46
CA ILE A 12 52.67 -20.23 -5.13
C ILE A 12 52.45 -19.03 -4.19
N ALA A 13 51.27 -18.94 -3.57
CA ALA A 13 50.94 -17.86 -2.64
C ALA A 13 51.89 -17.83 -1.42
N ARG A 14 52.19 -19.01 -0.83
CA ARG A 14 53.17 -19.13 0.25
C ARG A 14 54.53 -18.61 -0.17
N TYR A 15 55.02 -19.04 -1.32
CA TYR A 15 56.36 -18.69 -1.78
C TYR A 15 56.47 -17.20 -2.11
N ALA A 16 55.52 -16.66 -2.88
CA ALA A 16 55.47 -15.24 -3.22
C ALA A 16 55.37 -14.36 -1.97
N GLY A 17 54.49 -14.73 -1.04
CA GLY A 17 54.34 -14.02 0.23
C GLY A 17 55.63 -14.03 1.04
N ALA A 18 56.26 -15.19 1.22
CA ALA A 18 57.43 -15.32 2.08
C ALA A 18 58.70 -14.71 1.47
N MET A 19 58.94 -14.91 0.17
CA MET A 19 60.17 -14.48 -0.49
C MET A 19 60.14 -13.01 -0.90
N TYR A 20 58.98 -12.53 -1.35
CA TYR A 20 58.86 -11.18 -1.92
C TYR A 20 58.01 -10.23 -1.07
N GLY A 21 57.27 -10.74 -0.08
CA GLY A 21 56.31 -9.92 0.67
C GLY A 21 55.08 -9.55 -0.17
N LEU A 22 54.79 -10.34 -1.22
CA LEU A 22 53.79 -10.01 -2.24
C LEU A 22 52.64 -11.03 -2.28
N VAL A 23 51.49 -10.53 -2.74
CA VAL A 23 50.37 -11.32 -3.24
C VAL A 23 50.30 -11.12 -4.74
N LEU A 24 50.25 -12.22 -5.49
CA LEU A 24 50.31 -12.18 -6.95
C LEU A 24 48.93 -11.92 -7.56
N ASP A 25 48.89 -11.14 -8.64
CA ASP A 25 47.69 -11.02 -9.49
C ASP A 25 47.39 -12.30 -10.29
N ASP A 26 46.20 -12.36 -10.90
CA ASP A 26 45.73 -13.53 -11.67
C ASP A 26 46.68 -13.90 -12.81
N ALA A 27 47.14 -12.92 -13.58
CA ALA A 27 48.04 -13.15 -14.71
C ALA A 27 49.38 -13.76 -14.26
N THR A 28 49.93 -13.28 -13.15
CA THR A 28 51.20 -13.75 -12.60
C THR A 28 51.06 -15.15 -12.01
N VAL A 29 49.98 -15.44 -11.26
CA VAL A 29 49.68 -16.79 -10.77
C VAL A 29 49.58 -17.78 -11.93
N VAL A 30 48.78 -17.45 -12.95
CA VAL A 30 48.60 -18.29 -14.15
C VAL A 30 49.93 -18.51 -14.89
N SER A 31 50.78 -17.49 -14.99
CA SER A 31 52.10 -17.62 -15.61
C SER A 31 53.00 -18.61 -14.85
N VAL A 32 52.98 -18.56 -13.52
CA VAL A 32 53.77 -19.49 -12.68
C VAL A 32 53.21 -20.92 -12.78
N GLU A 33 51.89 -21.08 -12.75
CA GLU A 33 51.23 -22.39 -12.94
C GLU A 33 51.57 -22.98 -14.31
N ASN A 34 51.51 -22.19 -15.38
CA ASN A 34 51.89 -22.62 -16.73
C ASN A 34 53.36 -23.06 -16.80
N ALA A 35 54.27 -22.32 -16.17
CA ALA A 35 55.69 -22.69 -16.11
C ALA A 35 55.92 -23.99 -15.31
N ALA A 36 55.13 -24.22 -14.26
CA ALA A 36 55.20 -25.45 -13.46
C ALA A 36 54.69 -26.67 -14.23
N ASN A 37 53.72 -26.48 -15.14
CA ASN A 37 53.06 -27.56 -15.90
C ASN A 37 53.70 -27.86 -17.27
N ALA A 38 54.68 -27.06 -17.72
CA ALA A 38 55.32 -27.24 -19.01
C ALA A 38 56.26 -28.48 -19.04
N GLY A 39 55.96 -29.45 -19.92
CA GLY A 39 56.94 -30.38 -20.52
C GLY A 39 57.84 -31.20 -19.57
N GLY A 40 57.37 -31.58 -18.38
CA GLY A 40 58.16 -32.33 -17.39
C GLY A 40 58.82 -31.46 -16.30
N SER A 41 58.48 -30.17 -16.25
CA SER A 41 58.80 -29.28 -15.13
C SER A 41 58.04 -29.66 -13.84
N SER A 42 58.37 -29.00 -12.74
CA SER A 42 57.64 -29.09 -11.47
C SER A 42 57.65 -27.73 -10.79
N LEU A 43 56.73 -27.48 -9.86
CA LEU A 43 56.73 -26.22 -9.11
C LEU A 43 58.07 -25.99 -8.39
N ASN A 44 58.67 -27.04 -7.80
CA ASN A 44 59.99 -26.96 -7.19
C ASN A 44 61.10 -26.56 -8.18
N ALA A 45 61.03 -27.02 -9.44
CA ALA A 45 61.97 -26.62 -10.47
C ALA A 45 61.81 -25.14 -10.83
N VAL A 46 60.58 -24.63 -10.92
CA VAL A 46 60.29 -23.21 -11.13
C VAL A 46 60.81 -22.37 -9.96
N MET A 47 60.57 -22.78 -8.71
CA MET A 47 61.04 -22.05 -7.53
C MET A 47 62.57 -22.00 -7.43
N ASN A 48 63.27 -23.07 -7.85
CA ASN A 48 64.73 -23.05 -7.93
C ASN A 48 65.25 -22.09 -9.01
N GLN A 49 64.59 -22.02 -10.17
CA GLN A 49 64.93 -21.08 -11.23
C GLN A 49 64.73 -19.63 -10.78
N VAL A 50 63.59 -19.35 -10.17
CA VAL A 50 63.25 -18.03 -9.62
C VAL A 50 64.24 -17.63 -8.51
N TYR A 51 64.56 -18.55 -7.59
CA TYR A 51 65.58 -18.32 -6.57
C TYR A 51 66.94 -17.98 -7.17
N ALA A 52 67.38 -18.75 -8.18
CA ALA A 52 68.67 -18.52 -8.82
C ALA A 52 68.71 -17.18 -9.56
N ALA A 53 67.59 -16.75 -10.16
CA ALA A 53 67.49 -15.48 -10.85
C ALA A 53 67.56 -14.29 -9.87
N ASP A 54 66.77 -14.34 -8.79
CA ASP A 54 66.50 -13.14 -7.99
C ASP A 54 67.28 -13.09 -6.67
N PHE A 55 67.72 -14.23 -6.14
CA PHE A 55 68.32 -14.33 -4.80
C PHE A 55 69.73 -14.92 -4.77
N SER A 56 70.31 -15.33 -5.91
CA SER A 56 71.65 -15.96 -5.95
C SER A 56 72.79 -15.05 -5.50
N SER A 57 72.63 -13.73 -5.64
CA SER A 57 73.59 -12.73 -5.15
C SER A 57 73.33 -12.29 -3.70
N ILE A 58 72.27 -12.80 -3.07
CA ILE A 58 71.87 -12.47 -1.70
C ILE A 58 72.37 -13.56 -0.75
N SER A 59 72.91 -13.18 0.40
CA SER A 59 73.39 -14.17 1.38
C SER A 59 72.24 -15.00 1.95
N ASN A 60 72.47 -16.28 2.22
CA ASN A 60 71.49 -17.15 2.87
C ASN A 60 70.96 -16.56 4.19
N ALA A 61 71.78 -15.80 4.93
CA ALA A 61 71.37 -15.13 6.15
C ALA A 61 70.33 -14.04 5.88
N THR A 62 70.53 -13.23 4.85
CA THR A 62 69.59 -12.18 4.42
C THR A 62 68.28 -12.78 3.88
N VAL A 63 68.36 -13.88 3.12
CA VAL A 63 67.17 -14.60 2.65
C VAL A 63 66.37 -15.15 3.84
N ALA A 64 67.03 -15.80 4.81
CA ALA A 64 66.37 -16.31 6.01
C ALA A 64 65.68 -15.20 6.81
N THR A 65 66.30 -14.03 6.95
CA THR A 65 65.66 -12.85 7.56
C THR A 65 64.41 -12.42 6.80
N THR A 66 64.49 -12.38 5.47
CA THR A 66 63.37 -11.95 4.60
C THR A 66 62.17 -12.87 4.76
N VAL A 67 62.37 -14.19 4.63
CA VAL A 67 61.33 -15.21 4.79
C VAL A 67 60.62 -15.05 6.13
N VAL A 68 61.38 -15.04 7.23
CA VAL A 68 60.80 -15.01 8.58
C VAL A 68 60.09 -13.69 8.87
N THR A 69 60.59 -12.58 8.34
CA THR A 69 59.94 -11.27 8.47
C THR A 69 58.60 -11.24 7.74
N ASN A 70 58.56 -11.75 6.51
CA ASN A 70 57.34 -11.78 5.71
C ASN A 70 56.29 -12.79 6.23
N LEU A 71 56.74 -13.87 6.89
CA LEU A 71 55.87 -14.77 7.66
C LEU A 71 55.20 -14.06 8.87
N GLY A 72 55.65 -12.87 9.24
CA GLY A 72 55.12 -12.11 10.37
C GLY A 72 55.60 -12.63 11.74
N LEU A 73 56.70 -13.39 11.78
CA LEU A 73 57.26 -13.91 13.03
C LEU A 73 57.99 -12.80 13.79
N THR A 74 57.79 -12.75 15.10
CA THR A 74 58.41 -11.74 15.99
C THR A 74 59.05 -12.40 17.22
N GLY A 75 59.91 -11.66 17.93
CA GLY A 75 60.48 -12.08 19.21
C GLY A 75 61.30 -13.37 19.14
N SER A 76 61.08 -14.29 20.09
CA SER A 76 61.82 -15.55 20.17
C SER A 76 61.49 -16.51 19.02
N LEU A 77 60.28 -16.45 18.44
CA LEU A 77 59.89 -17.25 17.28
C LEU A 77 60.66 -16.80 16.03
N GLN A 78 60.83 -15.49 15.84
CA GLN A 78 61.62 -14.94 14.73
C GLN A 78 63.06 -15.45 14.76
N SER A 79 63.74 -15.32 15.89
CA SER A 79 65.14 -15.74 16.03
C SER A 79 65.32 -17.25 15.79
N GLN A 80 64.40 -18.08 16.32
CA GLN A 80 64.44 -19.54 16.15
C GLN A 80 64.18 -19.95 14.70
N ALA A 81 63.15 -19.38 14.06
CA ALA A 81 62.83 -19.67 12.67
C ALA A 81 63.96 -19.20 11.73
N GLN A 82 64.57 -18.04 12.00
CA GLN A 82 65.68 -17.53 11.19
C GLN A 82 66.89 -18.46 11.26
N ALA A 83 67.25 -18.93 12.46
CA ALA A 83 68.34 -19.89 12.63
C ALA A 83 68.05 -21.22 11.90
N TYR A 84 66.81 -21.70 11.97
CA TYR A 84 66.37 -22.90 11.27
C TYR A 84 66.44 -22.73 9.74
N VAL A 85 65.83 -21.68 9.19
CA VAL A 85 65.82 -21.41 7.74
C VAL A 85 67.26 -21.24 7.22
N LEU A 86 68.12 -20.50 7.94
CA LEU A 86 69.53 -20.36 7.58
C LEU A 86 70.27 -21.70 7.56
N ALA A 87 70.06 -22.55 8.57
CA ALA A 87 70.66 -23.87 8.61
C ALA A 87 70.21 -24.75 7.43
N GLN A 88 68.92 -24.73 7.09
CA GLN A 88 68.39 -25.47 5.95
C GLN A 88 68.95 -24.96 4.61
N LEU A 89 69.05 -23.64 4.42
CA LEU A 89 69.62 -23.04 3.21
C LEU A 89 71.11 -23.34 3.03
N ASN A 90 71.88 -23.40 4.13
CA ASN A 90 73.30 -23.78 4.09
C ASN A 90 73.50 -25.27 3.83
N ALA A 91 72.56 -26.11 4.24
CA ALA A 91 72.58 -27.56 4.00
C ALA A 91 72.03 -27.95 2.62
N ALA A 92 71.30 -27.05 1.94
CA ALA A 92 70.70 -27.31 0.64
C ALA A 92 71.78 -27.53 -0.44
N PRO A 93 71.63 -28.55 -1.31
CA PRO A 93 72.49 -28.69 -2.49
C PRO A 93 72.45 -27.42 -3.35
N ALA A 94 73.58 -27.11 -3.99
CA ALA A 94 73.67 -25.95 -4.88
C ALA A 94 72.60 -26.02 -5.97
N GLY A 95 71.75 -24.99 -6.06
CA GLY A 95 70.64 -24.90 -7.01
C GLY A 95 69.30 -25.42 -6.50
N SER A 96 69.21 -25.91 -5.26
CA SER A 96 67.97 -26.47 -4.67
C SER A 96 67.33 -25.57 -3.60
N GLN A 97 67.86 -24.36 -3.37
CA GLN A 97 67.43 -23.49 -2.28
C GLN A 97 65.95 -23.06 -2.37
N GLY A 98 65.43 -22.84 -3.58
CA GLY A 98 64.02 -22.47 -3.78
C GLY A 98 63.06 -23.57 -3.33
N ALA A 99 63.34 -24.82 -3.71
CA ALA A 99 62.59 -25.99 -3.27
C ALA A 99 62.71 -26.23 -1.75
N THR A 100 63.87 -25.94 -1.16
CA THR A 100 64.06 -25.98 0.30
C THR A 100 63.15 -24.99 1.02
N ILE A 101 63.06 -23.74 0.55
CA ILE A 101 62.14 -22.76 1.13
C ILE A 101 60.69 -23.21 1.01
N MET A 102 60.27 -23.70 -0.16
CA MET A 102 58.91 -24.22 -0.34
C MET A 102 58.58 -25.34 0.67
N THR A 103 59.52 -26.26 0.90
CA THR A 103 59.36 -27.34 1.87
C THR A 103 59.16 -26.80 3.29
N ILE A 104 59.94 -25.78 3.67
CA ILE A 104 59.81 -25.11 4.97
C ILE A 104 58.43 -24.45 5.11
N LEU A 105 57.98 -23.72 4.09
CA LEU A 105 56.69 -23.03 4.11
C LEU A 105 55.52 -24.01 4.21
N ASN A 106 55.58 -25.13 3.48
CA ASN A 106 54.59 -26.19 3.56
C ASN A 106 54.58 -26.89 4.93
N MET A 107 55.75 -27.06 5.55
CA MET A 107 55.83 -27.60 6.91
C MET A 107 55.25 -26.61 7.92
N PHE A 108 55.62 -25.33 7.83
CA PHE A 108 55.10 -24.29 8.71
C PHE A 108 53.57 -24.15 8.60
N GLY A 109 53.03 -24.19 7.39
CA GLY A 109 51.59 -24.16 7.14
C GLY A 109 50.80 -25.34 7.71
N GLN A 110 51.47 -26.44 8.07
CA GLN A 110 50.85 -27.61 8.73
C GLN A 110 50.96 -27.55 10.25
N MET A 111 51.68 -26.58 10.80
CA MET A 111 51.89 -26.44 12.25
C MET A 111 50.74 -25.74 12.98
N THR A 112 49.57 -25.55 12.35
CA THR A 112 48.43 -24.77 12.89
C THR A 112 47.92 -25.25 14.26
N SER A 113 48.19 -26.50 14.65
CA SER A 113 47.84 -27.07 15.96
C SER A 113 49.00 -27.15 16.96
N ASP A 114 50.19 -26.67 16.59
CA ASP A 114 51.37 -26.70 17.45
C ASP A 114 51.22 -25.68 18.61
N PRO A 115 51.55 -26.05 19.86
CA PRO A 115 51.37 -25.16 21.01
C PRO A 115 52.29 -23.93 21.03
N VAL A 116 53.38 -23.94 20.27
CA VAL A 116 54.36 -22.83 20.18
C VAL A 116 54.22 -22.08 18.87
N TRP A 117 54.05 -22.81 17.75
CA TRP A 117 54.03 -22.26 16.39
C TRP A 117 52.64 -22.10 15.80
N GLY A 118 51.62 -22.73 16.39
CA GLY A 118 50.28 -22.84 15.80
C GLY A 118 49.58 -21.52 15.57
N ALA A 119 49.71 -20.57 16.50
CA ALA A 119 49.13 -19.23 16.31
C ALA A 119 49.75 -18.51 15.09
N ALA A 120 51.06 -18.58 14.93
CA ALA A 120 51.76 -17.95 13.82
C ALA A 120 51.51 -18.69 12.49
N ALA A 121 51.47 -20.02 12.52
CA ALA A 121 51.14 -20.85 11.35
C ALA A 121 49.71 -20.58 10.87
N THR A 122 48.74 -20.52 11.78
CA THR A 122 47.35 -20.17 11.44
C THR A 122 47.25 -18.76 10.87
N ALA A 123 47.92 -17.78 11.47
CA ALA A 123 47.92 -16.40 10.96
C ALA A 123 48.51 -16.32 9.55
N TRP A 124 49.58 -17.07 9.28
CA TRP A 124 50.17 -17.18 7.96
C TRP A 124 49.24 -17.84 6.95
N GLU A 125 48.62 -18.96 7.31
CA GLU A 125 47.70 -19.67 6.42
C GLU A 125 46.44 -18.87 6.08
N ASN A 126 45.98 -18.01 6.99
CA ASN A 126 44.90 -17.06 6.69
C ASN A 126 45.32 -16.08 5.59
N LYS A 127 46.53 -15.49 5.69
CA LYS A 127 47.08 -14.62 4.65
C LYS A 127 47.28 -15.33 3.33
N VAL A 128 47.72 -16.59 3.37
CA VAL A 128 47.89 -17.44 2.18
C VAL A 128 46.54 -17.72 1.52
N SER A 129 45.51 -18.07 2.30
CA SER A 129 44.15 -18.29 1.80
C SER A 129 43.59 -17.05 1.10
N GLU A 130 43.76 -15.88 1.71
CA GLU A 130 43.36 -14.60 1.11
C GLU A 130 44.18 -14.29 -0.16
N SER A 131 45.47 -14.61 -0.15
CA SER A 131 46.36 -14.44 -1.31
C SER A 131 45.95 -15.32 -2.48
N VAL A 132 45.52 -16.56 -2.23
CA VAL A 132 44.99 -17.46 -3.26
C VAL A 132 43.71 -16.89 -3.84
N THR A 133 42.81 -16.39 -2.98
CA THR A 133 41.56 -15.77 -3.43
C THR A 133 41.83 -14.53 -4.29
N TYR A 134 42.78 -13.69 -3.87
CA TYR A 134 43.21 -12.51 -4.62
C TYR A 134 43.76 -12.89 -6.01
N GLY A 135 44.63 -13.90 -6.06
CA GLY A 135 45.25 -14.38 -7.30
C GLY A 135 44.32 -15.19 -8.22
N GLN A 136 43.09 -15.49 -7.81
CA GLN A 136 42.07 -16.13 -8.67
C GLN A 136 41.08 -15.12 -9.24
N ASN A 137 41.10 -13.87 -8.77
CA ASN A 137 40.21 -12.83 -9.23
C ASN A 137 40.82 -12.09 -10.42
N LYS A 138 40.28 -12.33 -11.62
CA LYS A 138 40.70 -11.71 -12.88
C LYS A 138 40.65 -10.17 -12.92
N ALA A 139 39.90 -9.54 -12.01
CA ALA A 139 39.87 -8.09 -11.89
C ALA A 139 41.14 -7.51 -11.26
N ASN A 140 41.91 -8.32 -10.53
CA ASN A 140 43.18 -7.92 -9.96
C ASN A 140 44.27 -7.98 -11.04
N VAL A 141 44.80 -6.83 -11.42
CA VAL A 141 45.77 -6.67 -12.52
C VAL A 141 47.15 -6.18 -12.05
N ALA A 142 47.38 -6.17 -10.74
CA ALA A 142 48.65 -5.80 -10.14
C ALA A 142 48.89 -6.59 -8.84
N ASN A 143 50.14 -6.91 -8.56
CA ASN A 143 50.54 -7.54 -7.30
C ASN A 143 50.24 -6.61 -6.11
N SER A 144 49.86 -7.20 -4.97
CA SER A 144 49.63 -6.52 -3.69
C SER A 144 50.68 -6.92 -2.65
N SER A 145 50.64 -6.33 -1.45
CA SER A 145 51.52 -6.70 -0.35
C SER A 145 50.89 -7.78 0.54
N ILE A 146 51.67 -8.80 0.92
CA ILE A 146 51.25 -9.82 1.91
C ILE A 146 51.03 -9.20 3.30
N GLY A 147 51.65 -8.05 3.57
CA GLY A 147 51.44 -7.29 4.80
C GLY A 147 50.04 -6.69 4.88
N GLY A 148 49.37 -6.51 3.73
CA GLY A 148 47.99 -6.04 3.64
C GLY A 148 46.94 -7.14 3.76
N MET A 149 47.34 -8.42 3.74
CA MET A 149 46.43 -9.56 3.94
C MET A 149 46.17 -9.77 5.44
N SER A 150 44.93 -10.11 5.76
CA SER A 150 44.45 -10.30 7.12
C SER A 150 45.05 -11.57 7.76
N PRO A 151 45.61 -11.47 8.97
CA PRO A 151 46.05 -12.64 9.72
C PRO A 151 44.88 -13.43 10.33
N THR A 152 43.65 -12.94 10.19
CA THR A 152 42.42 -13.57 10.69
C THR A 152 41.54 -14.05 9.52
N PRO A 153 40.68 -15.06 9.71
CA PRO A 153 39.86 -15.60 8.63
C PRO A 153 38.89 -14.56 8.05
N VAL A 154 38.76 -14.53 6.73
CA VAL A 154 37.68 -13.82 6.03
C VAL A 154 36.35 -14.50 6.34
N GLY A 155 35.33 -13.72 6.71
CA GLY A 155 34.00 -14.27 7.04
C GLY A 155 33.93 -15.01 8.38
N GLY A 156 34.91 -14.82 9.27
CA GLY A 156 34.91 -15.45 10.60
C GLY A 156 33.73 -15.01 11.46
N THR A 157 33.14 -15.95 12.21
CA THR A 157 32.10 -15.67 13.21
C THR A 157 32.68 -15.83 14.61
N TYR A 158 32.41 -14.86 15.49
CA TYR A 158 32.94 -14.79 16.85
C TYR A 158 31.81 -14.49 17.84
N ASP A 159 31.53 -15.44 18.72
CA ASP A 159 30.56 -15.24 19.80
C ASP A 159 31.25 -14.57 20.99
N LEU A 160 30.62 -13.53 21.56
CA LEU A 160 31.04 -12.93 22.82
C LEU A 160 30.67 -13.86 23.98
N THR A 161 31.41 -13.73 25.07
CA THR A 161 31.21 -14.49 26.30
C THR A 161 30.65 -13.57 27.39
N THR A 162 30.30 -14.13 28.55
CA THR A 162 29.93 -13.30 29.72
C THR A 162 31.14 -12.68 30.43
N GLY A 163 32.36 -13.00 29.96
CA GLY A 163 33.62 -12.47 30.49
C GLY A 163 34.00 -11.14 29.87
N VAL A 164 35.28 -10.78 30.02
CA VAL A 164 35.86 -9.67 29.25
C VAL A 164 36.43 -10.25 27.97
N ASP A 165 35.91 -9.80 26.84
CA ASP A 165 36.30 -10.28 25.53
C ASP A 165 37.33 -9.36 24.85
N THR A 166 38.28 -9.95 24.14
CA THR A 166 39.22 -9.23 23.26
C THR A 166 39.27 -9.96 21.94
N LEU A 167 38.41 -9.55 21.01
CA LEU A 167 38.17 -10.25 19.75
C LEU A 167 38.76 -9.47 18.58
N SER A 168 39.34 -10.21 17.63
CA SER A 168 39.90 -9.67 16.39
C SER A 168 39.37 -10.43 15.17
N GLY A 169 38.78 -9.71 14.22
CA GLY A 169 38.16 -10.26 13.00
C GLY A 169 38.85 -9.83 11.70
N GLY A 170 38.81 -10.69 10.69
CA GLY A 170 39.21 -10.39 9.32
C GLY A 170 38.10 -9.68 8.54
N PRO A 171 38.26 -9.42 7.23
CA PRO A 171 37.20 -8.87 6.39
C PRO A 171 35.90 -9.69 6.45
N ASN A 172 34.75 -9.02 6.42
CA ASN A 172 33.42 -9.63 6.55
C ASN A 172 33.21 -10.46 7.84
N ALA A 173 33.94 -10.18 8.91
CA ALA A 173 33.76 -10.86 10.20
C ALA A 173 32.38 -10.53 10.81
N THR A 174 31.79 -11.51 11.51
CA THR A 174 30.56 -11.34 12.29
C THR A 174 30.84 -11.57 13.77
N PHE A 175 30.57 -10.57 14.60
CA PHE A 175 30.63 -10.69 16.05
C PHE A 175 29.21 -10.83 16.58
N ILE A 176 28.95 -11.77 17.49
CA ILE A 176 27.62 -12.07 18.02
C ILE A 176 27.62 -11.81 19.52
N ALA A 177 26.83 -10.83 19.94
CA ALA A 177 26.50 -10.56 21.33
C ALA A 177 25.06 -11.00 21.59
N ASP A 178 24.88 -12.14 22.24
CA ASP A 178 23.57 -12.58 22.71
C ASP A 178 23.35 -12.10 24.15
N ASN A 179 22.52 -11.08 24.32
CA ASN A 179 22.11 -10.53 25.61
C ASN A 179 20.73 -11.06 26.04
N THR A 180 20.09 -11.96 25.30
CA THR A 180 18.75 -12.50 25.65
C THR A 180 18.76 -13.25 26.98
N GLY A 181 19.92 -13.82 27.34
CA GLY A 181 20.20 -14.44 28.63
C GLY A 181 21.03 -13.54 29.55
N THR A 182 22.23 -13.99 29.91
CA THR A 182 23.21 -13.14 30.62
C THR A 182 23.94 -12.29 29.59
N LYS A 183 24.10 -10.99 29.85
CA LYS A 183 24.76 -10.08 28.91
C LYS A 183 26.16 -10.56 28.53
N THR A 184 26.41 -10.62 27.24
CA THR A 184 27.71 -10.97 26.65
C THR A 184 28.45 -9.74 26.15
N LEU A 185 27.76 -8.64 25.81
CA LEU A 185 28.41 -7.37 25.51
C LEU A 185 28.45 -6.45 26.72
N SER A 186 29.66 -6.13 27.16
CA SER A 186 30.01 -5.31 28.32
C SER A 186 30.86 -4.10 27.93
N ALA A 187 30.97 -3.12 28.83
CA ALA A 187 31.81 -1.94 28.60
C ALA A 187 33.33 -2.26 28.58
N ALA A 188 33.73 -3.45 29.03
CA ALA A 188 35.13 -3.87 29.10
C ALA A 188 35.60 -4.59 27.83
N ASP A 189 34.68 -5.01 26.96
CA ASP A 189 35.03 -5.77 25.77
C ASP A 189 35.72 -4.89 24.73
N THR A 190 36.65 -5.49 23.99
CA THR A 190 37.35 -4.86 22.87
C THR A 190 37.14 -5.69 21.62
N ILE A 191 36.55 -5.07 20.59
CA ILE A 191 36.31 -5.69 19.30
C ILE A 191 37.07 -4.88 18.24
N ALA A 192 37.98 -5.54 17.54
CA ALA A 192 38.70 -4.94 16.42
C ALA A 192 38.49 -5.79 15.17
N ALA A 193 38.22 -5.17 14.03
CA ALA A 193 38.18 -5.87 12.76
C ALA A 193 38.99 -5.13 11.69
N THR A 194 39.46 -5.89 10.70
CA THR A 194 40.21 -5.37 9.56
C THR A 194 39.38 -5.49 8.28
N GLY A 195 39.67 -4.68 7.27
CA GLY A 195 38.90 -4.67 6.02
C GLY A 195 37.50 -4.05 6.16
N THR A 196 36.62 -4.39 5.21
CA THR A 196 35.23 -3.88 5.12
C THR A 196 34.20 -4.99 5.29
N GLY A 197 32.95 -4.62 5.55
CA GLY A 197 31.81 -5.54 5.64
C GLY A 197 31.64 -6.23 6.99
N ASN A 198 32.41 -5.81 8.00
CA ASN A 198 32.37 -6.39 9.34
C ASN A 198 31.07 -6.00 10.07
N THR A 199 30.47 -6.97 10.76
CA THR A 199 29.15 -6.82 11.39
C THR A 199 29.20 -7.20 12.87
N LEU A 200 28.63 -6.36 13.73
CA LEU A 200 28.27 -6.72 15.11
C LEU A 200 26.77 -7.00 15.15
N LYS A 201 26.38 -8.19 15.62
CA LYS A 201 24.99 -8.57 15.89
C LYS A 201 24.74 -8.54 17.39
N VAL A 202 23.73 -7.81 17.83
CA VAL A 202 23.32 -7.70 19.23
C VAL A 202 21.88 -8.20 19.36
N TYR A 203 21.67 -9.27 20.12
CA TYR A 203 20.35 -9.78 20.46
C TYR A 203 20.00 -9.31 21.86
N LEU A 204 19.00 -8.45 21.99
CA LEU A 204 18.64 -7.80 23.26
C LEU A 204 17.64 -8.62 24.07
N ALA A 205 17.77 -8.57 25.40
CA ALA A 205 16.73 -9.07 26.29
C ALA A 205 15.56 -8.08 26.37
N ALA A 206 14.38 -8.56 26.79
CA ALA A 206 13.14 -7.80 26.73
C ALA A 206 13.10 -6.49 27.55
N ALA A 207 13.99 -6.33 28.53
CA ALA A 207 14.10 -5.15 29.39
C ALA A 207 15.28 -4.23 29.02
N ASP A 208 16.06 -4.59 28.00
CA ASP A 208 17.20 -3.79 27.58
C ASP A 208 16.74 -2.51 26.88
N THR A 209 17.41 -1.40 27.21
CA THR A 209 17.15 -0.09 26.62
C THR A 209 18.33 0.42 25.80
N THR A 210 19.44 -0.32 25.74
CA THR A 210 20.70 0.05 25.07
C THR A 210 21.39 -1.22 24.57
N THR A 211 22.25 -1.13 23.55
CA THR A 211 23.04 -2.29 23.08
C THR A 211 24.07 -2.80 24.10
N GLY A 212 24.48 -1.96 25.05
CA GLY A 212 25.65 -2.20 25.88
C GLY A 212 26.96 -1.93 25.11
N GLY A 213 28.09 -1.99 25.82
CA GLY A 213 29.42 -1.67 25.28
C GLY A 213 29.73 -0.17 25.20
N THR A 214 31.01 0.20 25.24
CA THR A 214 31.45 1.59 24.99
C THR A 214 31.94 1.69 23.56
N ALA A 215 31.37 2.62 22.77
CA ALA A 215 31.70 2.82 21.35
C ALA A 215 33.21 2.91 21.05
N GLY A 216 34.01 3.44 21.99
CA GLY A 216 35.46 3.57 21.86
C GLY A 216 36.25 2.25 21.80
N ASN A 217 35.65 1.12 22.17
CA ASN A 217 36.32 -0.18 22.17
C ASN A 217 35.95 -1.06 20.95
N ILE A 218 35.09 -0.55 20.05
CA ILE A 218 34.66 -1.24 18.83
C ILE A 218 35.25 -0.49 17.63
N THR A 219 36.21 -1.12 16.94
CA THR A 219 36.95 -0.50 15.84
C THR A 219 36.91 -1.38 14.59
N GLY A 220 36.79 -0.77 13.42
CA GLY A 220 36.80 -1.49 12.14
C GLY A 220 35.56 -2.35 11.86
N VAL A 221 34.48 -2.17 12.64
CA VAL A 221 33.15 -2.77 12.39
C VAL A 221 32.25 -1.73 11.73
N GLN A 222 31.69 -2.06 10.55
CA GLN A 222 30.90 -1.10 9.76
C GLN A 222 29.40 -1.22 10.03
N ASN A 223 28.92 -2.45 10.25
CA ASN A 223 27.49 -2.72 10.35
C ASN A 223 27.15 -3.12 11.78
N LEU A 224 26.12 -2.51 12.33
CA LEU A 224 25.48 -2.94 13.57
C LEU A 224 24.10 -3.49 13.25
N TYR A 225 23.82 -4.72 13.66
CA TYR A 225 22.49 -5.31 13.60
C TYR A 225 21.98 -5.54 15.02
N ILE A 226 20.81 -5.00 15.34
CA ILE A 226 20.18 -5.11 16.64
C ILE A 226 18.89 -5.89 16.45
N ASN A 227 18.81 -7.09 17.00
CA ASN A 227 17.56 -7.79 17.15
C ASN A 227 17.00 -7.49 18.54
N HIS A 228 15.81 -6.91 18.57
CA HIS A 228 15.11 -6.56 19.81
C HIS A 228 13.73 -7.23 19.86
N ALA A 229 13.62 -8.43 19.27
CA ALA A 229 12.36 -9.18 19.21
C ALA A 229 11.86 -9.56 20.61
N GLY A 230 10.58 -9.30 20.89
CA GLY A 230 9.95 -9.63 22.18
C GLY A 230 10.21 -8.62 23.32
N ALA A 231 10.65 -7.41 23.00
CA ALA A 231 10.95 -6.38 23.98
C ALA A 231 9.72 -5.62 24.50
N THR A 232 9.81 -5.16 25.74
CA THR A 232 8.78 -4.32 26.38
C THR A 232 9.27 -2.89 26.64
N ALA A 233 10.57 -2.66 26.56
CA ALA A 233 11.21 -1.38 26.80
C ALA A 233 11.67 -0.71 25.50
N ALA A 234 11.67 0.62 25.47
CA ALA A 234 12.14 1.39 24.33
C ALA A 234 13.67 1.40 24.23
N LEU A 235 14.19 1.08 23.04
CA LEU A 235 15.61 1.25 22.73
C LEU A 235 15.95 2.75 22.69
N THR A 236 16.81 3.19 23.60
CA THR A 236 17.35 4.56 23.70
C THR A 236 18.86 4.49 23.54
N GLN A 237 19.39 4.76 22.34
CA GLN A 237 20.79 4.56 22.05
C GLN A 237 21.40 5.75 21.28
N ASP A 238 22.55 6.22 21.77
CA ASP A 238 23.36 7.22 21.07
C ASP A 238 24.52 6.53 20.33
N PHE A 239 24.51 6.67 19.01
CA PHE A 239 25.53 6.16 18.08
C PHE A 239 26.44 7.26 17.54
N SER A 240 26.27 8.51 17.98
CA SER A 240 27.01 9.66 17.46
C SER A 240 28.54 9.57 17.66
N THR A 241 28.98 8.72 18.58
CA THR A 241 30.39 8.44 18.87
C THR A 241 30.88 7.09 18.32
N SER A 242 30.01 6.34 17.64
CA SER A 242 30.33 5.03 17.08
C SER A 242 31.09 5.12 15.75
N SER A 243 31.76 4.02 15.38
CA SER A 243 32.44 3.88 14.09
C SER A 243 31.58 3.20 13.02
N PHE A 244 30.31 2.88 13.35
CA PHE A 244 29.39 2.24 12.42
C PHE A 244 29.05 3.18 11.27
N THR A 245 28.84 2.59 10.09
CA THR A 245 28.34 3.26 8.89
C THR A 245 26.91 2.85 8.58
N SER A 246 26.47 1.67 9.04
CA SER A 246 25.09 1.22 8.92
C SER A 246 24.59 0.62 10.24
N ILE A 247 23.32 0.87 10.55
CA ILE A 247 22.62 0.32 11.71
C ILE A 247 21.30 -0.27 11.22
N THR A 248 21.06 -1.54 11.55
CA THR A 248 19.77 -2.19 11.37
C THR A 248 19.16 -2.46 12.74
N VAL A 249 17.90 -2.06 12.92
CA VAL A 249 17.10 -2.37 14.10
C VAL A 249 15.93 -3.23 13.66
N ASP A 250 15.96 -4.50 14.05
CA ASP A 250 14.94 -5.51 13.77
C ASP A 250 14.12 -5.76 15.04
N SER A 251 12.93 -5.15 15.07
CA SER A 251 11.93 -5.09 16.16
C SER A 251 10.69 -5.96 15.94
N GLU A 252 10.14 -6.65 16.94
CA GLU A 252 8.70 -6.97 16.95
C GLU A 252 8.06 -6.21 18.14
N ALA A 253 7.35 -5.11 17.83
CA ALA A 253 6.53 -4.29 18.73
C ALA A 253 7.10 -3.89 20.12
N PHE A 254 7.59 -2.65 20.26
CA PHE A 254 7.86 -2.00 21.56
C PHE A 254 7.54 -0.50 21.53
N GLY A 255 7.64 0.21 22.66
CA GLY A 255 7.38 1.66 22.76
C GLY A 255 8.35 2.53 21.93
N ALA A 256 8.08 3.83 21.78
CA ALA A 256 8.84 4.68 20.86
C ALA A 256 10.36 4.64 21.09
N ALA A 257 11.14 4.11 20.14
CA ALA A 257 12.61 4.11 20.20
C ALA A 257 13.16 5.54 20.18
N ALA A 258 14.35 5.77 20.72
CA ALA A 258 15.07 7.04 20.63
C ALA A 258 16.53 6.77 20.21
N LEU A 259 16.85 7.02 18.94
CA LEU A 259 18.15 6.73 18.35
C LEU A 259 18.86 8.05 18.01
N THR A 260 20.12 8.21 18.40
CA THR A 260 20.94 9.37 18.00
C THR A 260 22.01 8.94 17.01
N LEU A 261 22.11 9.61 15.86
CA LEU A 261 22.98 9.27 14.73
C LEU A 261 23.96 10.41 14.38
N LYS A 262 25.02 10.02 13.66
CA LYS A 262 26.06 10.89 13.06
C LYS A 262 26.70 10.21 11.85
N GLY A 263 25.98 10.13 10.75
CA GLY A 263 26.45 9.69 9.44
C GLY A 263 26.09 8.26 9.12
N GLN A 264 25.32 7.60 9.98
CA GLN A 264 24.89 6.22 9.81
C GLN A 264 23.66 6.16 8.91
N ALA A 265 23.67 5.22 7.96
CA ALA A 265 22.43 4.76 7.34
C ALA A 265 21.67 3.91 8.36
N LEU A 266 20.38 4.20 8.56
CA LEU A 266 19.52 3.45 9.46
C LEU A 266 18.53 2.60 8.66
N THR A 267 18.37 1.34 9.05
CA THR A 267 17.29 0.46 8.60
C THR A 267 16.44 0.06 9.79
N LEU A 268 15.14 0.29 9.70
CA LEU A 268 14.13 -0.17 10.66
C LEU A 268 13.36 -1.33 10.02
N GLU A 269 13.47 -2.51 10.62
CA GLU A 269 12.82 -3.75 10.15
C GLU A 269 11.81 -4.25 11.19
N ASN A 270 10.64 -4.71 10.72
CA ASN A 270 9.57 -5.32 11.53
C ASN A 270 9.03 -4.46 12.69
N THR A 271 9.52 -3.23 12.89
CA THR A 271 9.23 -2.43 14.08
C THR A 271 7.73 -2.19 14.21
N GLY A 272 7.17 -2.65 15.33
CA GLY A 272 5.72 -2.73 15.50
C GLY A 272 5.03 -1.40 15.81
N TYR A 273 5.78 -0.38 16.26
CA TYR A 273 5.31 0.96 16.62
C TYR A 273 6.49 1.96 16.58
N GLY A 274 6.24 3.26 16.76
CA GLY A 274 7.09 4.38 16.32
C GLY A 274 8.55 4.46 16.81
N ALA A 275 9.35 5.33 16.19
CA ALA A 275 10.74 5.62 16.54
C ALA A 275 11.03 7.12 16.42
N THR A 276 11.86 7.67 17.31
CA THR A 276 12.42 9.02 17.24
C THR A 276 13.91 8.92 16.88
N ILE A 277 14.31 9.55 15.78
CA ILE A 277 15.69 9.60 15.30
C ILE A 277 16.20 11.02 15.50
N THR A 278 17.27 11.18 16.27
CA THR A 278 18.01 12.43 16.38
C THR A 278 19.25 12.40 15.51
N ASP A 279 19.34 13.30 14.53
CA ASP A 279 20.59 13.54 13.77
C ASP A 279 21.31 14.76 14.33
N THR A 280 22.59 14.62 14.61
CA THR A 280 23.38 15.64 15.31
C THR A 280 24.30 16.43 14.39
N THR A 281 24.63 15.95 13.19
CA THR A 281 25.64 16.62 12.34
C THR A 281 25.52 16.37 10.83
N ASP A 282 24.66 15.48 10.36
CA ASP A 282 24.73 15.11 8.95
C ASP A 282 24.16 16.19 8.05
N THR A 283 24.70 16.29 6.83
CA THR A 283 24.07 17.07 5.77
C THR A 283 22.96 16.28 5.09
N SER A 284 23.01 14.94 5.19
CA SER A 284 21.97 14.06 4.68
C SER A 284 21.82 12.81 5.54
N LEU A 285 20.59 12.52 5.95
CA LEU A 285 20.20 11.33 6.71
C LEU A 285 19.50 10.33 5.78
N THR A 286 19.84 9.05 5.86
CA THR A 286 19.15 7.98 5.11
C THR A 286 18.49 7.01 6.08
N VAL A 287 17.17 6.85 5.94
CA VAL A 287 16.35 5.92 6.73
C VAL A 287 15.61 4.97 5.79
N THR A 288 15.85 3.68 5.95
CA THR A 288 15.09 2.61 5.29
C THR A 288 14.04 2.09 6.26
N VAL A 289 12.78 2.07 5.85
CA VAL A 289 11.65 1.48 6.58
C VAL A 289 11.21 0.22 5.85
N SER A 290 11.38 -0.93 6.50
CA SER A 290 11.16 -2.24 5.88
C SER A 290 10.21 -3.10 6.71
N ALA A 291 9.18 -3.67 6.07
CA ALA A 291 8.26 -4.62 6.70
C ALA A 291 7.61 -4.13 8.02
N MET A 292 7.45 -2.82 8.17
CA MET A 292 6.92 -2.22 9.39
C MET A 292 5.40 -2.39 9.48
N SER A 293 4.88 -2.53 10.70
CA SER A 293 3.44 -2.32 10.98
C SER A 293 3.17 -0.89 11.46
N ALA A 294 1.91 -0.53 11.68
CA ALA A 294 1.45 0.82 12.03
C ALA A 294 2.35 1.52 13.08
N GLY A 295 3.04 2.58 12.70
CA GLY A 295 3.93 3.32 13.59
C GLY A 295 4.30 4.72 13.09
N THR A 296 4.83 5.54 14.02
CA THR A 296 5.27 6.90 13.73
C THR A 296 6.78 7.02 13.74
N LEU A 297 7.38 7.37 12.60
CA LEU A 297 8.79 7.78 12.57
C LEU A 297 8.89 9.29 12.78
N THR A 298 9.58 9.71 13.82
CA THR A 298 9.86 11.10 14.17
C THR A 298 11.34 11.38 13.97
N THR A 299 11.69 12.48 13.33
CA THR A 299 13.09 12.90 13.14
C THR A 299 13.34 14.25 13.80
N THR A 300 14.41 14.37 14.60
CA THR A 300 14.81 15.55 15.40
C THR A 300 16.31 15.82 15.23
N GLY A 301 16.80 16.99 15.64
CA GLY A 301 18.22 17.32 15.51
C GLY A 301 18.57 18.72 16.01
N ALA A 302 19.84 18.93 16.39
CA ALA A 302 20.35 20.21 16.90
C ALA A 302 21.09 21.04 15.83
N SER A 303 21.38 20.46 14.67
CA SER A 303 21.98 21.11 13.51
C SER A 303 21.27 20.63 12.24
N LYS A 304 21.08 21.53 11.28
CA LYS A 304 20.27 21.30 10.08
C LYS A 304 20.92 20.21 9.20
N ALA A 305 20.35 19.01 9.16
CA ALA A 305 20.45 18.21 7.95
C ALA A 305 19.80 19.00 6.80
N THR A 306 20.36 18.86 5.58
CA THR A 306 19.82 19.52 4.38
C THR A 306 18.99 18.59 3.50
N THR A 307 19.13 17.27 3.63
CA THR A 307 18.35 16.26 2.89
C THR A 307 18.02 15.01 3.71
N LEU A 308 16.74 14.66 3.84
CA LEU A 308 16.28 13.35 4.34
C LEU A 308 16.00 12.41 3.16
N ASN A 309 16.61 11.24 3.16
CA ASN A 309 16.28 10.16 2.22
C ASN A 309 15.49 9.07 2.97
N LEU A 310 14.24 8.87 2.59
CA LEU A 310 13.41 7.76 3.03
C LEU A 310 13.32 6.70 1.94
N VAL A 311 13.52 5.44 2.33
CA VAL A 311 13.40 4.28 1.45
C VAL A 311 12.38 3.33 2.05
N SER A 312 11.28 3.06 1.35
CA SER A 312 10.29 2.06 1.76
C SER A 312 10.53 0.71 1.07
N SER A 313 10.52 -0.37 1.84
CA SER A 313 10.66 -1.73 1.32
C SER A 313 9.81 -2.76 2.07
N GLY A 314 9.61 -3.92 1.46
CA GLY A 314 8.81 -5.00 2.06
C GLY A 314 7.33 -4.65 2.22
N THR A 315 6.57 -5.55 2.85
CA THR A 315 5.14 -5.35 3.07
C THR A 315 4.92 -4.48 4.30
N ILE A 316 4.47 -3.24 4.09
CA ILE A 316 4.03 -2.36 5.19
C ILE A 316 2.54 -2.59 5.41
N THR A 317 2.12 -2.84 6.66
CA THR A 317 0.70 -3.08 7.00
C THR A 317 0.18 -2.00 7.95
N GLY A 318 -1.00 -1.45 7.66
CA GLY A 318 -1.70 -0.52 8.58
C GLY A 318 -1.41 0.98 8.40
N GLY A 319 -0.92 1.41 7.23
CA GLY A 319 -0.82 2.84 6.89
C GLY A 319 0.20 3.61 7.73
N ASN A 320 1.49 3.27 7.60
CA ASN A 320 2.53 3.90 8.40
C ASN A 320 2.64 5.39 8.13
N VAL A 321 2.72 6.16 9.21
CA VAL A 321 2.82 7.62 9.19
C VAL A 321 4.25 7.99 9.57
N VAL A 322 5.04 8.46 8.61
CA VAL A 322 6.30 9.16 8.91
C VAL A 322 5.93 10.59 9.28
N THR A 323 6.14 10.96 10.54
CA THR A 323 5.91 12.34 11.02
C THR A 323 7.23 13.09 11.10
N LEU A 324 7.42 14.07 10.23
CA LEU A 324 8.61 14.93 10.30
C LEU A 324 8.44 15.92 11.46
N SER A 325 9.39 15.97 12.40
CA SER A 325 9.27 16.81 13.62
C SER A 325 9.88 18.20 13.45
N THR A 326 9.50 19.10 14.36
CA THR A 326 9.52 20.55 14.19
C THR A 326 10.86 21.27 14.43
N ASN A 327 11.96 20.58 14.71
CA ASN A 327 13.25 21.25 15.04
C ASN A 327 14.47 20.77 14.26
N ALA A 328 14.34 19.74 13.43
CA ALA A 328 15.33 19.42 12.42
C ALA A 328 14.64 18.59 11.36
N ILE A 329 14.77 19.00 10.11
CA ILE A 329 14.83 18.21 8.88
C ILE A 329 14.68 19.22 7.73
N ASP A 330 15.82 19.45 7.06
CA ASP A 330 15.98 19.34 5.62
C ASP A 330 15.20 20.29 4.71
N THR A 331 15.97 21.10 3.99
CA THR A 331 15.50 21.80 2.79
C THR A 331 14.90 20.83 1.76
N ALA A 332 15.26 19.54 1.78
CA ALA A 332 14.79 18.54 0.82
C ALA A 332 14.40 17.20 1.45
N LEU A 333 13.25 16.67 1.04
CA LEU A 333 12.81 15.32 1.33
C LEU A 333 12.89 14.48 0.06
N ASN A 334 13.63 13.37 0.09
CA ASN A 334 13.66 12.38 -0.96
C ASN A 334 12.97 11.10 -0.49
N VAL A 335 12.01 10.60 -1.26
CA VAL A 335 11.31 9.35 -1.01
C VAL A 335 11.56 8.39 -2.16
N SER A 336 11.70 7.10 -1.85
CA SER A 336 11.83 6.03 -2.83
C SER A 336 11.28 4.74 -2.25
N GLY A 337 11.07 3.74 -3.12
CA GLY A 337 10.56 2.43 -2.70
C GLY A 337 9.26 2.05 -3.40
N ALA A 338 8.85 0.81 -3.21
CA ALA A 338 7.68 0.23 -3.89
C ALA A 338 6.43 0.16 -2.99
N THR A 339 6.56 0.56 -1.72
CA THR A 339 5.49 0.43 -0.73
C THR A 339 5.03 1.80 -0.27
N ALA A 340 3.71 2.02 -0.28
CA ALA A 340 3.11 3.28 0.15
C ALA A 340 3.50 3.64 1.60
N ILE A 341 3.88 4.90 1.81
CA ILE A 341 3.98 5.54 3.12
C ILE A 341 3.16 6.82 3.14
N THR A 342 2.66 7.19 4.32
CA THR A 342 2.12 8.53 4.56
C THR A 342 3.21 9.37 5.23
N VAL A 343 3.55 10.50 4.65
CA VAL A 343 4.45 11.49 5.25
C VAL A 343 3.60 12.66 5.69
N THR A 344 3.45 12.83 7.00
CA THR A 344 2.82 14.02 7.57
C THR A 344 3.93 14.98 8.01
N ALA A 345 3.97 16.16 7.41
CA ALA A 345 4.81 17.23 7.92
C ALA A 345 4.18 17.75 9.23
N GLY A 346 4.76 17.38 10.38
CA GLY A 346 4.22 17.74 11.69
C GLY A 346 4.43 19.21 12.10
N ILE A 347 4.55 20.17 11.18
CA ILE A 347 5.20 21.45 11.47
C ILE A 347 4.31 22.67 11.27
N THR A 348 3.96 23.30 12.40
CA THR A 348 3.60 24.73 12.56
C THR A 348 4.76 25.69 12.22
N GLY A 349 5.58 25.38 11.20
CA GLY A 349 6.89 26.01 10.94
C GLY A 349 7.57 25.59 9.63
N SER A 350 6.79 25.17 8.62
CA SER A 350 7.14 24.76 7.24
C SER A 350 8.09 25.68 6.42
N ALA A 351 8.64 26.75 7.00
CA ALA A 351 9.41 27.75 6.23
C ALA A 351 10.71 27.19 5.63
N ASP A 352 11.26 26.12 6.22
CA ASP A 352 12.55 25.56 5.82
C ASP A 352 12.45 24.44 4.76
N LEU A 353 11.31 23.75 4.61
CA LEU A 353 11.15 22.71 3.59
C LEU A 353 10.99 23.35 2.20
N THR A 354 11.90 23.03 1.28
CA THR A 354 11.93 23.62 -0.06
C THR A 354 11.58 22.64 -1.16
N SER A 355 11.74 21.33 -0.94
CA SER A 355 11.41 20.34 -1.95
C SER A 355 11.02 18.98 -1.38
N ILE A 356 10.07 18.33 -2.02
CA ILE A 356 9.80 16.90 -1.90
C ILE A 356 10.02 16.26 -3.27
N THR A 357 10.82 15.20 -3.33
CA THR A 357 11.06 14.40 -4.54
C THR A 357 10.81 12.93 -4.22
N ASP A 358 9.85 12.33 -4.89
CA ASP A 358 9.57 10.90 -4.84
C ASP A 358 9.99 10.24 -6.15
N THR A 359 10.83 9.22 -6.04
CA THR A 359 11.24 8.37 -7.18
C THR A 359 10.69 6.95 -7.07
N GLY A 360 9.80 6.71 -6.10
CA GLY A 360 9.19 5.44 -5.81
C GLY A 360 8.00 5.10 -6.72
N THR A 361 7.44 3.92 -6.47
CA THR A 361 6.24 3.40 -7.12
C THR A 361 5.15 3.06 -6.10
N GLY A 362 5.29 3.53 -4.86
CA GLY A 362 4.47 3.11 -3.73
C GLY A 362 3.07 3.72 -3.69
N GLY A 363 2.84 4.91 -4.28
CA GLY A 363 1.60 5.65 -4.09
C GLY A 363 1.60 6.34 -2.73
N ASN A 364 2.60 7.18 -2.49
CA ASN A 364 2.85 7.84 -1.23
C ASN A 364 1.91 9.01 -1.02
N THR A 365 1.54 9.28 0.24
CA THR A 365 0.76 10.47 0.62
C THR A 365 1.65 11.47 1.32
N PHE A 366 1.61 12.72 0.90
CA PHE A 366 2.40 13.83 1.44
C PHE A 366 1.46 14.89 2.00
N ASP A 367 1.23 14.84 3.31
CA ASP A 367 0.40 15.80 4.00
C ASP A 367 1.23 16.99 4.49
N ILE A 368 1.09 18.12 3.80
CA ILE A 368 1.68 19.41 4.18
C ILE A 368 0.59 20.46 4.50
N SER A 369 -0.62 20.00 4.83
CA SER A 369 -1.81 20.84 5.08
C SER A 369 -1.70 21.78 6.29
N THR A 370 -0.63 21.67 7.08
CA THR A 370 -0.35 22.54 8.23
C THR A 370 0.40 23.83 7.87
N ALA A 371 0.89 23.99 6.63
CA ALA A 371 1.19 25.22 5.84
C ALA A 371 2.29 24.96 4.79
N ILE A 372 2.31 25.70 3.67
CA ILE A 372 3.53 26.03 2.92
C ILE A 372 4.00 27.42 3.34
N ALA A 373 5.08 27.52 4.11
CA ALA A 373 5.68 28.82 4.44
C ALA A 373 6.72 29.28 3.41
N ASN A 374 7.06 28.45 2.40
CA ASN A 374 8.04 28.75 1.38
C ASN A 374 7.44 28.83 -0.05
N ALA A 375 7.39 30.03 -0.62
CA ALA A 375 6.89 30.27 -1.98
C ALA A 375 7.69 29.53 -3.08
N ALA A 376 8.94 29.12 -2.80
CA ALA A 376 9.79 28.36 -3.70
C ALA A 376 9.65 26.84 -3.55
N PHE A 377 8.72 26.35 -2.72
CA PHE A 377 8.48 24.92 -2.52
C PHE A 377 8.23 24.18 -3.84
N THR A 378 8.91 23.04 -4.04
CA THR A 378 8.69 22.16 -5.20
C THR A 378 8.27 20.77 -4.77
N PHE A 379 7.35 20.16 -5.53
CA PHE A 379 6.92 18.78 -5.34
C PHE A 379 7.09 18.00 -6.64
N THR A 380 7.70 16.83 -6.57
CA THR A 380 7.73 15.84 -7.65
C THR A 380 7.32 14.49 -7.08
N GLY A 381 6.15 13.99 -7.44
CA GLY A 381 5.69 12.64 -7.14
C GLY A 381 6.42 11.59 -8.00
N GLY A 382 6.36 10.34 -7.53
CA GLY A 382 6.78 9.14 -8.22
C GLY A 382 5.70 8.61 -9.16
N SER A 383 5.86 7.36 -9.62
CA SER A 383 4.95 6.76 -10.59
C SER A 383 3.81 5.95 -9.95
N GLY A 384 3.68 5.99 -8.62
CA GLY A 384 2.79 5.12 -7.84
C GLY A 384 1.36 5.61 -7.67
N GLY A 385 1.03 6.82 -8.15
CA GLY A 385 -0.24 7.48 -7.87
C GLY A 385 -0.18 8.19 -6.51
N ASP A 386 0.71 9.17 -6.40
CA ASP A 386 0.99 9.84 -5.13
C ASP A 386 -0.04 10.93 -4.84
N THR A 387 -0.25 11.24 -3.56
CA THR A 387 -1.16 12.28 -3.08
C THR A 387 -0.37 13.41 -2.45
N LEU A 388 -0.60 14.66 -2.86
CA LEU A 388 -0.09 15.85 -2.19
C LEU A 388 -1.25 16.63 -1.56
N ILE A 389 -1.18 16.90 -0.26
CA ILE A 389 -2.22 17.63 0.48
C ILE A 389 -1.72 19.02 0.86
N LEU A 390 -2.40 20.05 0.37
CA LEU A 390 -2.06 21.46 0.61
C LEU A 390 -2.96 22.11 1.67
N ALA A 391 -2.44 23.10 2.37
CA ALA A 391 -3.24 23.96 3.24
C ALA A 391 -4.07 24.93 2.42
N ALA A 392 -5.13 25.49 3.03
CA ALA A 392 -5.90 26.56 2.40
C ALA A 392 -4.99 27.78 2.10
N GLY A 393 -5.05 28.29 0.87
CA GLY A 393 -4.29 29.45 0.41
C GLY A 393 -2.89 29.13 -0.13
N ASP A 394 -2.39 27.90 0.05
CA ASP A 394 -1.02 27.53 -0.36
C ASP A 394 -0.80 27.70 -1.87
N LEU A 395 -1.79 27.39 -2.70
CA LEU A 395 -1.73 27.61 -4.15
C LEU A 395 -1.42 29.06 -4.52
N THR A 396 -1.88 30.03 -3.71
CA THR A 396 -1.61 31.46 -3.93
C THR A 396 -0.29 31.93 -3.33
N THR A 397 0.28 31.16 -2.41
CA THR A 397 1.59 31.41 -1.79
C THR A 397 2.74 30.99 -2.71
N LEU A 398 2.53 29.96 -3.54
CA LEU A 398 3.54 29.47 -4.49
C LEU A 398 3.93 30.52 -5.53
N THR A 399 5.19 30.48 -5.96
CA THR A 399 5.68 31.33 -7.06
C THR A 399 5.03 30.95 -8.39
N SER A 400 4.78 29.66 -8.60
CA SER A 400 4.11 29.07 -9.76
C SER A 400 3.62 27.67 -9.42
N GLY A 401 2.42 27.29 -9.87
CA GLY A 401 1.94 25.92 -9.70
C GLY A 401 2.71 24.87 -10.50
N SER A 402 3.53 25.27 -11.49
CA SER A 402 4.44 24.32 -12.18
C SER A 402 5.54 23.77 -11.28
N GLN A 403 5.67 24.29 -10.05
CA GLN A 403 6.48 23.70 -9.01
C GLN A 403 5.91 22.38 -8.49
N LEU A 404 4.63 22.10 -8.76
CA LEU A 404 3.95 20.88 -8.33
C LEU A 404 3.79 19.94 -9.53
N ASN A 405 4.41 18.77 -9.40
CA ASN A 405 4.37 17.69 -10.38
C ASN A 405 3.94 16.40 -9.68
N GLY A 406 2.79 15.84 -10.05
CA GLY A 406 2.24 14.65 -9.42
C GLY A 406 2.97 13.34 -9.75
N GLY A 407 3.77 13.28 -10.81
CA GLY A 407 4.46 12.06 -11.26
C GLY A 407 3.58 10.90 -11.76
N GLY A 408 2.27 10.98 -11.49
CA GLY A 408 1.28 9.95 -11.76
C GLY A 408 1.07 9.62 -13.24
N SER A 409 0.44 8.47 -13.47
CA SER A 409 0.07 7.98 -14.80
C SER A 409 -1.42 7.66 -14.86
N ALA A 410 -1.97 7.43 -16.05
CA ALA A 410 -3.37 7.02 -16.18
C ALA A 410 -3.71 5.72 -15.43
N SER A 411 -2.72 4.83 -15.22
CA SER A 411 -2.91 3.57 -14.48
C SER A 411 -2.65 3.70 -12.97
N ALA A 412 -2.10 4.83 -12.54
CA ALA A 412 -1.79 5.15 -11.14
C ALA A 412 -1.92 6.67 -10.97
N PRO A 413 -3.17 7.17 -10.90
CA PRO A 413 -3.45 8.60 -10.95
C PRO A 413 -2.94 9.28 -9.68
N ALA A 414 -2.19 10.37 -9.85
CA ALA A 414 -1.76 11.21 -8.74
C ALA A 414 -2.85 12.23 -8.37
N THR A 415 -2.97 12.49 -7.07
CA THR A 415 -4.01 13.34 -6.47
C THR A 415 -3.40 14.61 -5.90
N LEU A 416 -3.97 15.75 -6.26
CA LEU A 416 -3.72 17.02 -5.57
C LEU A 416 -4.93 17.30 -4.67
N GLU A 417 -4.74 17.23 -3.36
CA GLU A 417 -5.77 17.57 -2.39
C GLU A 417 -5.61 19.02 -1.93
N VAL A 418 -6.73 19.75 -1.95
CA VAL A 418 -6.78 21.18 -1.62
C VAL A 418 -7.80 21.44 -0.51
N ASN A 419 -7.39 22.27 0.45
CA ASN A 419 -8.21 22.69 1.59
C ASN A 419 -8.81 24.09 1.43
N ASP A 420 -8.70 24.68 0.23
CA ASP A 420 -9.31 25.96 -0.12
C ASP A 420 -10.84 25.86 -0.20
N THR A 421 -11.55 26.73 0.50
CA THR A 421 -13.01 26.83 0.42
C THR A 421 -13.50 27.53 -0.86
N SER A 422 -12.63 28.34 -1.49
CA SER A 422 -12.93 29.05 -2.74
C SER A 422 -11.66 29.42 -3.50
N PHE A 423 -11.76 29.56 -4.83
CA PHE A 423 -10.63 29.80 -5.71
C PHE A 423 -10.62 31.20 -6.30
N SER A 424 -9.52 31.93 -6.06
CA SER A 424 -9.23 33.21 -6.73
C SER A 424 -8.65 33.00 -8.13
N THR A 425 -8.55 34.07 -8.94
CA THR A 425 -7.85 34.02 -10.24
C THR A 425 -6.40 33.55 -10.11
N ALA A 426 -5.72 33.96 -9.03
CA ALA A 426 -4.35 33.51 -8.75
C ALA A 426 -4.32 32.02 -8.43
N ALA A 427 -5.27 31.52 -7.63
CA ALA A 427 -5.38 30.10 -7.32
C ALA A 427 -5.63 29.25 -8.57
N TYR A 428 -6.55 29.65 -9.45
CA TYR A 428 -6.75 28.95 -10.74
C TYR A 428 -5.50 28.99 -11.63
N THR A 429 -4.77 30.11 -11.62
CA THR A 429 -3.53 30.23 -12.40
C THR A 429 -2.48 29.25 -11.90
N ALA A 430 -2.30 29.12 -10.59
CA ALA A 430 -1.40 28.13 -10.00
C ALA A 430 -1.91 26.71 -10.28
N LEU A 431 -3.18 26.42 -10.01
CA LEU A 431 -3.80 25.11 -10.23
C LEU A 431 -3.60 24.61 -11.68
N ASN A 432 -3.79 25.49 -12.66
CA ASN A 432 -3.63 25.19 -14.08
C ASN A 432 -2.19 25.04 -14.54
N ALA A 433 -1.23 25.51 -13.75
CA ALA A 433 0.19 25.39 -14.02
C ALA A 433 0.79 24.08 -13.48
N THR A 434 0.06 23.34 -12.63
CA THR A 434 0.48 22.04 -12.10
C THR A 434 0.60 21.00 -13.21
N THR A 435 1.41 19.96 -12.99
CA THR A 435 1.66 18.92 -14.00
C THR A 435 1.47 17.52 -13.41
N ASN A 436 1.10 16.56 -14.25
CA ASN A 436 0.99 15.13 -13.93
C ASN A 436 0.15 14.77 -12.68
N PHE A 437 -0.77 15.63 -12.27
CA PHE A 437 -1.90 15.25 -11.41
C PHE A 437 -3.10 14.88 -12.29
N GLN A 438 -3.83 13.84 -11.90
CA GLN A 438 -5.01 13.35 -12.60
C GLN A 438 -6.30 13.57 -11.81
N ILE A 439 -6.21 13.77 -10.49
CA ILE A 439 -7.36 13.98 -9.61
C ILE A 439 -7.15 15.28 -8.81
N LEU A 440 -8.20 16.10 -8.73
CA LEU A 440 -8.29 17.21 -7.78
C LEU A 440 -9.23 16.81 -6.65
N ASP A 441 -8.70 16.64 -5.44
CA ASP A 441 -9.49 16.30 -4.26
C ASP A 441 -9.84 17.54 -3.42
N LEU A 442 -11.10 17.65 -3.02
CA LEU A 442 -11.65 18.76 -2.25
C LEU A 442 -11.89 18.33 -0.80
N ASN A 443 -11.05 18.81 0.12
CA ASN A 443 -11.09 18.42 1.54
C ASN A 443 -11.29 19.59 2.54
N ALA A 444 -11.70 20.76 2.06
CA ALA A 444 -11.88 21.91 2.93
C ALA A 444 -12.94 21.63 4.02
N ALA A 445 -12.59 21.86 5.30
CA ALA A 445 -13.46 21.58 6.43
C ALA A 445 -14.81 22.33 6.41
N ALA A 446 -14.90 23.44 5.68
CA ALA A 446 -16.13 24.23 5.49
C ALA A 446 -16.79 24.02 4.11
N GLY A 447 -16.32 23.04 3.35
CA GLY A 447 -16.74 22.78 1.97
C GLY A 447 -16.03 23.67 0.95
N THR A 448 -15.94 23.18 -0.28
CA THR A 448 -15.27 23.87 -1.39
C THR A 448 -16.24 24.28 -2.47
N THR A 449 -16.13 25.51 -2.97
CA THR A 449 -16.81 25.97 -4.19
C THR A 449 -15.80 26.21 -5.31
N ILE A 450 -15.98 25.52 -6.44
CA ILE A 450 -15.11 25.62 -7.61
C ILE A 450 -15.91 25.70 -8.92
N ASN A 451 -15.31 26.34 -9.91
CA ASN A 451 -15.80 26.40 -11.29
C ASN A 451 -14.84 25.61 -12.18
N ALA A 452 -15.26 24.40 -12.55
CA ALA A 452 -14.47 23.45 -13.32
C ALA A 452 -14.11 23.99 -14.72
N SER A 453 -14.93 24.88 -15.31
CA SER A 453 -14.62 25.48 -16.62
C SER A 453 -13.39 26.40 -16.62
N LEU A 454 -12.90 26.80 -15.44
CA LEU A 454 -11.67 27.57 -15.29
C LEU A 454 -10.43 26.68 -15.12
N ILE A 455 -10.60 25.35 -15.08
CA ILE A 455 -9.52 24.39 -14.90
C ILE A 455 -9.08 23.85 -16.26
N THR A 456 -7.79 23.93 -16.54
CA THR A 456 -7.15 23.41 -17.76
C THR A 456 -6.05 22.39 -17.47
N ALA A 457 -5.81 22.08 -16.19
CA ALA A 457 -4.85 21.07 -15.75
C ALA A 457 -5.27 19.64 -16.15
N GLY A 458 -4.39 18.66 -15.89
CA GLY A 458 -4.61 17.25 -16.21
C GLY A 458 -5.86 16.62 -15.58
N PHE A 459 -6.35 17.19 -14.47
CA PHE A 459 -7.52 16.74 -13.70
C PHE A 459 -8.82 17.51 -13.99
N HIS A 460 -8.89 18.30 -15.08
CA HIS A 460 -10.06 19.14 -15.40
C HIS A 460 -11.41 18.39 -15.49
N ASN A 461 -11.39 17.07 -15.61
CA ASN A 461 -12.55 16.19 -15.73
C ASN A 461 -12.62 15.11 -14.63
N HIS A 462 -11.79 15.16 -13.59
CA HIS A 462 -11.82 14.18 -12.50
C HIS A 462 -11.59 14.86 -11.14
N PHE A 463 -12.64 14.82 -10.32
CA PHE A 463 -12.68 15.39 -8.98
C PHE A 463 -12.87 14.30 -7.94
N ALA A 464 -12.28 14.50 -6.77
CA ALA A 464 -12.62 13.75 -5.57
C ALA A 464 -13.18 14.71 -4.52
N ILE A 465 -14.03 14.16 -3.65
CA ILE A 465 -14.62 14.82 -2.49
C ILE A 465 -14.33 13.93 -1.29
N SER A 466 -13.36 14.37 -0.49
CA SER A 466 -13.03 13.79 0.82
C SER A 466 -13.48 14.67 1.99
N ALA A 467 -13.94 15.91 1.74
CA ALA A 467 -14.56 16.77 2.74
C ALA A 467 -15.93 16.29 3.22
N GLY A 468 -16.14 16.20 4.54
CA GLY A 468 -17.46 15.91 5.15
C GLY A 468 -18.45 17.10 5.16
N SER A 469 -18.19 18.14 4.36
CA SER A 469 -19.02 19.36 4.25
C SER A 469 -19.50 19.52 2.82
N THR A 470 -20.59 20.26 2.60
CA THR A 470 -21.14 20.53 1.25
C THR A 470 -20.11 21.13 0.30
N ASN A 471 -19.89 20.49 -0.84
CA ASN A 471 -19.07 20.98 -1.93
C ASN A 471 -19.92 21.40 -3.12
N THR A 472 -19.39 22.32 -3.93
CA THR A 472 -20.03 22.79 -5.16
C THR A 472 -19.03 22.79 -6.30
N ILE A 473 -19.25 21.92 -7.28
CA ILE A 473 -18.48 21.85 -8.53
C ILE A 473 -19.39 22.31 -9.66
N SER A 474 -19.14 23.49 -10.19
CA SER A 474 -19.94 24.10 -11.26
C SER A 474 -19.25 24.02 -12.63
N ASN A 475 -20.04 24.01 -13.69
CA ASN A 475 -19.59 23.98 -15.09
C ASN A 475 -18.60 22.84 -15.42
N MET A 476 -18.87 21.64 -14.90
CA MET A 476 -18.12 20.43 -15.22
C MET A 476 -18.24 20.09 -16.71
N ALA A 477 -17.18 19.54 -17.29
CA ALA A 477 -17.19 19.03 -18.65
C ALA A 477 -18.10 17.78 -18.77
N ASP A 478 -18.52 17.47 -19.99
CA ASP A 478 -19.26 16.23 -20.26
C ASP A 478 -18.42 15.00 -19.89
N ALA A 479 -19.06 14.00 -19.29
CA ALA A 479 -18.44 12.78 -18.78
C ALA A 479 -17.34 13.02 -17.71
N SER A 480 -17.44 14.12 -16.95
CA SER A 480 -16.60 14.32 -15.77
C SER A 480 -16.83 13.23 -14.74
N THR A 481 -15.78 12.86 -14.02
CA THR A 481 -15.80 11.90 -12.91
C THR A 481 -15.76 12.62 -11.57
N VAL A 482 -16.60 12.20 -10.63
CA VAL A 482 -16.62 12.65 -9.24
C VAL A 482 -16.59 11.43 -8.32
N ASP A 483 -15.55 11.32 -7.50
CA ASP A 483 -15.43 10.32 -6.46
C ASP A 483 -15.83 10.93 -5.10
N ILE A 484 -16.86 10.39 -4.44
CA ILE A 484 -17.26 10.81 -3.09
C ILE A 484 -16.86 9.73 -2.10
N SER A 485 -16.03 10.13 -1.13
CA SER A 485 -15.45 9.22 -0.13
C SER A 485 -15.85 9.54 1.31
N SER A 486 -16.48 10.69 1.53
CA SER A 486 -17.02 11.10 2.83
C SER A 486 -18.41 11.71 2.69
N ALA A 487 -19.19 11.61 3.76
CA ALA A 487 -20.58 12.06 3.79
C ALA A 487 -20.66 13.57 4.04
N ALA A 488 -21.38 14.29 3.19
CA ALA A 488 -21.76 15.68 3.34
C ALA A 488 -23.27 15.84 3.57
N THR A 489 -23.68 17.08 3.87
CA THR A 489 -25.10 17.44 4.01
C THR A 489 -25.80 17.53 2.67
N SER A 490 -25.12 18.07 1.66
CA SER A 490 -25.55 17.96 0.26
C SER A 490 -24.47 18.50 -0.67
N ASP A 491 -23.95 17.70 -1.58
CA ASP A 491 -23.07 18.16 -2.64
C ASP A 491 -23.83 18.69 -3.86
N VAL A 492 -23.23 19.64 -4.58
CA VAL A 492 -23.80 20.28 -5.77
C VAL A 492 -22.89 20.08 -6.97
N LEU A 493 -23.36 19.34 -7.97
CA LEU A 493 -22.62 18.94 -9.17
C LEU A 493 -23.32 19.49 -10.42
N GLY A 494 -22.72 20.49 -11.06
CA GLY A 494 -23.30 21.20 -12.19
C GLY A 494 -22.49 21.06 -13.48
N GLY A 495 -23.12 20.61 -14.56
CA GLY A 495 -22.53 20.55 -15.90
C GLY A 495 -22.48 21.91 -16.60
N VAL A 496 -21.50 22.10 -17.47
CA VAL A 496 -21.49 23.21 -18.43
C VAL A 496 -22.64 23.04 -19.43
N VAL A 497 -23.09 24.13 -20.06
CA VAL A 497 -24.10 24.06 -21.12
C VAL A 497 -23.68 23.08 -22.22
N GLY A 498 -24.50 22.07 -22.46
CA GLY A 498 -24.25 21.01 -23.45
C GLY A 498 -23.53 19.78 -22.91
N ALA A 499 -23.13 19.76 -21.63
CA ALA A 499 -22.80 18.52 -20.95
C ALA A 499 -24.07 17.72 -20.64
N HIS A 500 -23.93 16.40 -20.56
CA HIS A 500 -25.04 15.48 -20.33
C HIS A 500 -24.69 14.40 -19.31
N THR A 501 -23.43 13.98 -19.24
CA THR A 501 -22.99 12.79 -18.53
C THR A 501 -22.15 13.14 -17.30
N LEU A 502 -22.46 12.49 -16.18
CA LEU A 502 -21.65 12.46 -14.96
C LEU A 502 -21.27 11.01 -14.64
N ASN A 503 -20.00 10.76 -14.35
CA ASN A 503 -19.56 9.50 -13.74
C ASN A 503 -19.41 9.76 -12.23
N LEU A 504 -20.35 9.26 -11.43
CA LEU A 504 -20.39 9.47 -9.99
C LEU A 504 -20.05 8.17 -9.28
N ASN A 505 -18.96 8.16 -8.53
CA ASN A 505 -18.53 7.00 -7.77
C ASN A 505 -18.69 7.27 -6.27
N LEU A 506 -19.43 6.42 -5.58
CA LEU A 506 -19.53 6.39 -4.14
C LEU A 506 -18.56 5.32 -3.64
N GLN A 507 -17.55 5.73 -2.87
CA GLN A 507 -16.49 4.87 -2.36
C GLN A 507 -16.29 5.12 -0.86
N SER A 508 -17.06 4.45 0.00
CA SER A 508 -16.89 4.65 1.44
C SER A 508 -15.57 4.05 1.94
N GLY A 509 -14.83 4.83 2.73
CA GLY A 509 -13.80 4.35 3.65
C GLY A 509 -14.36 3.90 5.01
N ALA A 510 -15.66 4.15 5.25
CA ALA A 510 -16.37 3.86 6.50
C ALA A 510 -17.46 2.79 6.30
N ALA A 511 -17.88 2.15 7.40
CA ALA A 511 -18.88 1.08 7.41
C ALA A 511 -20.22 1.47 6.75
N THR A 512 -20.58 2.75 6.76
CA THR A 512 -21.73 3.31 6.04
C THR A 512 -21.45 4.77 5.70
N MET A 513 -21.65 5.16 4.44
CA MET A 513 -21.62 6.56 4.00
C MET A 513 -23.03 7.04 3.71
N THR A 514 -23.45 8.14 4.34
CA THR A 514 -24.80 8.72 4.15
C THR A 514 -24.69 10.15 3.66
N GLU A 515 -24.85 10.34 2.36
CA GLU A 515 -24.94 11.65 1.73
C GLU A 515 -26.35 12.24 1.93
N GLY A 516 -26.40 13.41 2.55
CA GLY A 516 -27.65 14.13 2.81
C GLY A 516 -28.35 14.65 1.55
N GLY A 517 -27.65 14.69 0.43
CA GLY A 517 -28.26 14.79 -0.89
C GLY A 517 -27.28 15.18 -1.99
N ILE A 518 -27.57 14.83 -3.24
CA ILE A 518 -26.73 15.22 -4.37
C ILE A 518 -27.57 16.04 -5.33
N THR A 519 -27.28 17.33 -5.44
CA THR A 519 -27.92 18.20 -6.41
C THR A 519 -27.19 18.12 -7.74
N VAL A 520 -27.89 17.72 -8.80
CA VAL A 520 -27.33 17.61 -10.13
C VAL A 520 -28.03 18.57 -11.08
N THR A 521 -27.26 19.46 -11.71
CA THR A 521 -27.80 20.46 -12.64
C THR A 521 -27.13 20.38 -14.01
N GLY A 522 -27.92 20.47 -15.07
CA GLY A 522 -27.39 20.46 -16.44
C GLY A 522 -26.83 19.10 -16.92
N LEU A 523 -26.96 18.03 -16.12
CA LEU A 523 -26.54 16.67 -16.47
C LEU A 523 -27.77 15.76 -16.39
N THR A 524 -27.97 14.92 -17.40
CA THR A 524 -29.17 14.08 -17.57
C THR A 524 -28.85 12.59 -17.58
N THR A 525 -27.57 12.21 -17.54
CA THR A 525 -27.11 10.83 -17.47
C THR A 525 -26.09 10.71 -16.34
N ILE A 526 -26.44 9.96 -15.30
CA ILE A 526 -25.63 9.74 -14.11
C ILE A 526 -25.21 8.28 -14.11
N ASN A 527 -23.95 8.01 -14.42
CA ASN A 527 -23.35 6.70 -14.24
C ASN A 527 -22.93 6.59 -12.78
N LEU A 528 -23.78 5.98 -11.96
CA LEU A 528 -23.62 5.86 -10.53
C LEU A 528 -22.98 4.51 -10.18
N THR A 529 -21.81 4.54 -9.55
CA THR A 529 -21.14 3.35 -9.05
C THR A 529 -21.18 3.34 -7.52
N SER A 530 -21.68 2.27 -6.91
CA SER A 530 -21.65 2.07 -5.45
C SER A 530 -20.68 0.95 -5.08
N ASN A 531 -19.52 1.33 -4.55
CA ASN A 531 -18.49 0.43 -4.04
C ASN A 531 -18.06 0.86 -2.62
N THR A 532 -17.37 -0.02 -1.92
CA THR A 532 -16.87 0.22 -0.55
C THR A 532 -15.51 -0.43 -0.39
N SER A 533 -14.71 0.08 0.54
CA SER A 533 -13.40 -0.50 0.86
C SER A 533 -13.52 -1.83 1.61
N THR A 534 -14.63 -2.04 2.34
CA THR A 534 -14.90 -3.27 3.09
C THR A 534 -16.19 -3.93 2.61
N ALA A 535 -16.16 -5.26 2.45
CA ALA A 535 -17.34 -6.03 2.09
C ALA A 535 -18.42 -5.95 3.20
N GLY A 536 -19.64 -5.58 2.81
CA GLY A 536 -20.78 -5.45 3.72
C GLY A 536 -21.13 -4.00 4.09
N ASP A 537 -20.27 -3.05 3.75
CA ASP A 537 -20.54 -1.62 3.91
C ASP A 537 -21.62 -1.15 2.92
N THR A 538 -22.26 -0.02 3.23
CA THR A 538 -23.41 0.50 2.47
C THR A 538 -23.27 1.99 2.14
N ASN A 539 -23.80 2.39 0.99
CA ASN A 539 -23.88 3.78 0.57
C ASN A 539 -25.35 4.24 0.58
N VAL A 540 -25.58 5.44 1.07
CA VAL A 540 -26.90 6.07 1.13
C VAL A 540 -26.81 7.46 0.50
N VAL A 541 -27.68 7.75 -0.47
CA VAL A 541 -27.93 9.09 -0.99
C VAL A 541 -29.37 9.44 -0.69
N THR A 542 -29.61 10.21 0.36
CA THR A 542 -30.98 10.41 0.87
C THR A 542 -31.91 11.13 -0.12
N ALA A 543 -31.35 11.95 -1.03
CA ALA A 543 -32.08 12.51 -2.17
C ALA A 543 -31.12 12.94 -3.28
N PHE A 544 -31.39 12.54 -4.52
CA PHE A 544 -30.89 13.23 -5.70
C PHE A 544 -31.83 14.38 -6.05
N VAL A 545 -31.31 15.59 -6.20
CA VAL A 545 -32.05 16.73 -6.75
C VAL A 545 -31.64 16.89 -8.21
N ASN A 546 -32.29 16.09 -9.08
CA ASN A 546 -32.03 16.03 -10.51
C ASN A 546 -33.09 16.77 -11.34
N SER A 547 -32.83 16.93 -12.63
CA SER A 547 -33.84 17.39 -13.60
C SER A 547 -34.75 16.25 -14.03
N ASP A 548 -35.93 16.57 -14.55
CA ASP A 548 -36.82 15.58 -15.17
C ASP A 548 -36.11 14.77 -16.26
N ASN A 549 -36.54 13.52 -16.44
CA ASN A 549 -36.01 12.62 -17.47
C ASN A 549 -34.49 12.38 -17.33
N THR A 550 -34.01 12.30 -16.09
CA THR A 550 -32.63 11.89 -15.80
C THR A 550 -32.53 10.37 -15.87
N THR A 551 -31.43 9.87 -16.44
CA THR A 551 -31.08 8.46 -16.45
C THR A 551 -30.00 8.18 -15.41
N PHE A 552 -30.28 7.31 -14.45
CA PHE A 552 -29.32 6.77 -13.50
C PHE A 552 -28.92 5.36 -13.95
N ASN A 553 -27.68 5.19 -14.39
CA ASN A 553 -27.09 3.88 -14.67
C ASN A 553 -26.34 3.40 -13.44
N VAL A 554 -26.93 2.49 -12.67
CA VAL A 554 -26.41 2.06 -11.36
C VAL A 554 -25.60 0.77 -11.51
N THR A 555 -24.37 0.79 -11.00
CA THR A 555 -23.44 -0.36 -11.00
C THR A 555 -22.69 -0.48 -9.67
N GLY A 556 -21.93 -1.56 -9.51
CA GLY A 556 -21.17 -1.85 -8.28
C GLY A 556 -21.72 -3.03 -7.48
N SER A 557 -21.10 -3.25 -6.33
CA SER A 557 -21.40 -4.41 -5.45
C SER A 557 -21.74 -4.03 -4.02
N ALA A 558 -21.47 -2.81 -3.58
CA ALA A 558 -21.84 -2.36 -2.25
C ALA A 558 -23.30 -1.94 -2.24
N ALA A 559 -24.04 -2.30 -1.18
CA ALA A 559 -25.46 -1.99 -1.10
C ALA A 559 -25.71 -0.48 -1.21
N LEU A 560 -26.76 -0.10 -1.93
CA LEU A 560 -27.10 1.28 -2.23
C LEU A 560 -28.54 1.57 -1.81
N THR A 561 -28.71 2.61 -1.00
CA THR A 561 -30.01 3.24 -0.76
C THR A 561 -30.03 4.61 -1.41
N MET A 562 -31.04 4.91 -2.21
CA MET A 562 -31.19 6.23 -2.83
C MET A 562 -32.65 6.68 -2.94
N ALA A 563 -32.86 7.98 -3.11
CA ALA A 563 -34.12 8.55 -3.58
C ALA A 563 -33.85 9.50 -4.75
N VAL A 564 -34.82 9.65 -5.65
CA VAL A 564 -34.79 10.67 -6.71
C VAL A 564 -35.77 11.80 -6.42
N ALA A 565 -35.50 12.99 -6.94
CA ALA A 565 -36.37 14.13 -6.71
C ALA A 565 -37.72 13.95 -7.40
N ALA A 566 -38.75 14.59 -6.84
CA ALA A 566 -40.04 14.65 -7.50
C ALA A 566 -39.91 15.38 -8.84
N ALA A 567 -40.15 14.65 -9.94
CA ALA A 567 -40.14 15.23 -11.27
C ALA A 567 -41.36 16.11 -11.49
N THR A 568 -41.24 17.09 -12.37
CA THR A 568 -42.33 18.04 -12.64
C THR A 568 -43.22 17.60 -13.80
N THR A 569 -42.65 16.94 -14.82
CA THR A 569 -43.29 16.65 -16.11
C THR A 569 -43.05 15.24 -16.64
N THR A 570 -41.85 14.67 -16.47
CA THR A 570 -41.49 13.35 -17.02
C THR A 570 -40.64 12.58 -16.02
N GLY A 571 -40.97 11.30 -15.82
CA GLY A 571 -40.26 10.41 -14.93
C GLY A 571 -38.81 10.15 -15.33
N ASP A 572 -38.05 9.64 -14.38
CA ASP A 572 -36.66 9.28 -14.52
C ASP A 572 -36.49 7.83 -14.97
N THR A 573 -35.32 7.50 -15.50
CA THR A 573 -34.92 6.12 -15.75
C THR A 573 -33.90 5.70 -14.69
N ILE A 574 -34.20 4.65 -13.93
CA ILE A 574 -33.29 4.05 -12.95
C ILE A 574 -32.91 2.66 -13.45
N ASN A 575 -31.76 2.55 -14.08
CA ASN A 575 -31.23 1.30 -14.63
C ASN A 575 -30.16 0.70 -13.71
N ALA A 576 -30.57 -0.18 -12.81
CA ALA A 576 -29.71 -0.96 -11.92
C ALA A 576 -29.50 -2.41 -12.40
N SER A 577 -29.75 -2.72 -13.67
CA SER A 577 -29.72 -4.11 -14.17
C SER A 577 -28.35 -4.79 -14.05
N ALA A 578 -27.27 -4.01 -13.96
CA ALA A 578 -25.90 -4.49 -13.79
C ALA A 578 -25.41 -4.44 -12.33
N PHE A 579 -26.25 -3.98 -11.40
CA PHE A 579 -25.91 -3.86 -9.99
C PHE A 579 -26.02 -5.20 -9.28
N THR A 580 -25.06 -5.50 -8.41
CA THR A 580 -24.99 -6.79 -7.71
C THR A 580 -25.25 -6.69 -6.21
N GLY A 581 -25.12 -5.49 -5.64
CA GLY A 581 -25.46 -5.21 -4.25
C GLY A 581 -26.97 -5.17 -4.00
N ALA A 582 -27.37 -5.10 -2.72
CA ALA A 582 -28.76 -4.82 -2.36
C ALA A 582 -29.14 -3.39 -2.77
N PHE A 583 -30.29 -3.23 -3.44
CA PHE A 583 -30.73 -1.95 -3.98
C PHE A 583 -32.01 -1.49 -3.27
N THR A 584 -32.00 -0.27 -2.73
CA THR A 584 -33.19 0.33 -2.12
C THR A 584 -33.45 1.70 -2.74
N LEU A 585 -34.59 1.84 -3.42
CA LEU A 585 -35.12 3.11 -3.88
C LEU A 585 -36.21 3.55 -2.91
N THR A 586 -35.94 4.56 -2.08
CA THR A 586 -36.86 4.99 -1.01
C THR A 586 -37.93 5.96 -1.47
N ALA A 587 -37.74 6.60 -2.62
CA ALA A 587 -38.77 7.39 -3.29
C ALA A 587 -38.49 7.45 -4.80
N THR A 588 -39.53 7.23 -5.60
CA THR A 588 -39.57 7.50 -7.04
C THR A 588 -39.94 8.96 -7.32
N SER A 589 -39.79 9.43 -8.57
CA SER A 589 -40.03 10.82 -8.95
C SER A 589 -41.53 11.18 -8.99
N GLY A 590 -42.41 10.17 -9.01
CA GLY A 590 -43.86 10.35 -9.08
C GLY A 590 -44.37 10.82 -10.45
N LYS A 591 -43.65 10.53 -11.54
CA LYS A 591 -44.00 10.89 -12.93
C LYS A 591 -43.86 9.76 -13.96
N GLY A 592 -44.03 8.52 -13.55
CA GLY A 592 -43.96 7.35 -14.42
C GLY A 592 -42.53 7.00 -14.76
N ASP A 593 -41.78 6.58 -13.74
CA ASP A 593 -40.38 6.21 -13.85
C ASP A 593 -40.21 4.86 -14.56
N ILE A 594 -39.06 4.66 -15.20
CA ILE A 594 -38.66 3.37 -15.76
C ILE A 594 -37.57 2.79 -14.86
N ILE A 595 -37.84 1.67 -14.22
CA ILE A 595 -36.95 1.08 -13.22
C ILE A 595 -36.55 -0.33 -13.67
N SER A 596 -35.26 -0.63 -13.64
CA SER A 596 -34.74 -1.98 -13.90
C SER A 596 -33.81 -2.39 -12.77
N THR A 597 -33.99 -3.59 -12.22
CA THR A 597 -33.29 -4.02 -11.00
C THR A 597 -32.20 -5.05 -11.28
N GLY A 598 -31.26 -5.16 -10.33
CA GLY A 598 -30.08 -6.03 -10.40
C GLY A 598 -30.29 -7.39 -9.75
N SER A 599 -29.18 -8.07 -9.42
CA SER A 599 -29.23 -9.43 -8.84
C SER A 599 -29.35 -9.48 -7.31
N GLY A 600 -29.10 -8.37 -6.63
CA GLY A 600 -29.28 -8.27 -5.18
C GLY A 600 -30.75 -8.09 -4.79
N THR A 601 -31.05 -8.20 -3.50
CA THR A 601 -32.39 -7.91 -2.97
C THR A 601 -32.77 -6.46 -3.29
N THR A 602 -33.94 -6.26 -3.87
CA THR A 602 -34.43 -4.94 -4.24
C THR A 602 -35.63 -4.52 -3.38
N SER A 603 -35.65 -3.26 -2.97
CA SER A 603 -36.82 -2.62 -2.37
C SER A 603 -37.11 -1.30 -3.07
N ILE A 604 -38.27 -1.17 -3.70
CA ILE A 604 -38.74 0.07 -4.33
C ILE A 604 -39.91 0.59 -3.50
N THR A 605 -39.86 1.87 -3.13
CA THR A 605 -41.00 2.60 -2.57
C THR A 605 -41.46 3.64 -3.55
N ASP A 606 -42.66 3.45 -4.08
CA ASP A 606 -43.25 4.35 -5.04
C ASP A 606 -43.79 5.60 -4.34
N THR A 607 -43.58 6.73 -5.00
CA THR A 607 -44.21 8.00 -4.69
C THR A 607 -45.52 8.10 -5.48
N ALA A 608 -46.57 8.58 -4.81
CA ALA A 608 -47.88 8.83 -5.42
C ALA A 608 -47.77 9.51 -6.79
N SER A 609 -48.28 8.87 -7.85
CA SER A 609 -48.18 9.37 -9.23
C SER A 609 -49.52 9.39 -9.97
N ALA A 610 -49.65 10.35 -10.90
CA ALA A 610 -50.74 10.36 -11.90
C ALA A 610 -50.43 9.48 -13.12
N THR A 611 -49.19 8.99 -13.23
CA THR A 611 -48.70 8.12 -14.29
C THR A 611 -47.87 7.01 -13.67
N GLY A 612 -48.31 5.76 -13.79
CA GLY A 612 -47.66 4.63 -13.13
C GLY A 612 -46.24 4.38 -13.65
N ASN A 613 -45.42 3.79 -12.79
CA ASN A 613 -44.06 3.39 -13.06
C ASN A 613 -44.01 2.10 -13.90
N THR A 614 -42.90 1.88 -14.59
CA THR A 614 -42.60 0.63 -15.28
C THR A 614 -41.39 -0.01 -14.64
N ASP A 615 -41.63 -1.04 -13.84
CA ASP A 615 -40.62 -1.75 -13.08
C ASP A 615 -40.30 -3.08 -13.75
N THR A 616 -39.02 -3.34 -13.97
CA THR A 616 -38.52 -4.59 -14.53
C THR A 616 -37.56 -5.24 -13.55
N LEU A 617 -38.04 -6.28 -12.87
CA LEU A 617 -37.18 -7.09 -12.02
C LEU A 617 -36.24 -7.95 -12.87
N LEU A 618 -35.10 -8.36 -12.30
CA LEU A 618 -34.16 -9.23 -13.00
C LEU A 618 -34.84 -10.56 -13.37
N ALA A 619 -34.76 -10.99 -14.62
CA ALA A 619 -35.39 -12.24 -15.04
C ALA A 619 -34.76 -13.47 -14.33
N GLY A 620 -35.60 -14.30 -13.72
CA GLY A 620 -35.15 -15.53 -13.05
C GLY A 620 -34.36 -15.29 -11.76
N HIS A 621 -34.52 -14.13 -11.13
CA HIS A 621 -33.89 -13.82 -9.85
C HIS A 621 -34.34 -14.79 -8.74
N THR A 622 -33.50 -14.93 -7.71
CA THR A 622 -33.80 -15.72 -6.49
C THR A 622 -33.88 -14.86 -5.25
N ALA A 623 -33.44 -13.60 -5.33
CA ALA A 623 -33.62 -12.63 -4.26
C ALA A 623 -35.11 -12.34 -4.08
N ILE A 624 -35.53 -11.99 -2.87
CA ILE A 624 -36.91 -11.56 -2.64
C ILE A 624 -36.93 -10.05 -2.83
N ASP A 625 -37.66 -9.60 -3.84
CA ASP A 625 -37.84 -8.18 -4.10
C ASP A 625 -39.12 -7.66 -3.44
N THR A 626 -39.12 -6.39 -3.08
CA THR A 626 -40.27 -5.71 -2.47
C THR A 626 -40.63 -4.47 -3.29
N ILE A 627 -41.85 -4.43 -3.82
CA ILE A 627 -42.42 -3.25 -4.46
C ILE A 627 -43.48 -2.66 -3.55
N ASN A 628 -43.28 -1.42 -3.13
CA ASN A 628 -44.11 -0.74 -2.16
C ASN A 628 -44.88 0.41 -2.80
N THR A 629 -46.11 0.09 -3.20
CA THR A 629 -47.06 1.00 -3.85
C THR A 629 -48.01 1.69 -2.87
N THR A 630 -47.79 1.57 -1.56
CA THR A 630 -48.72 2.05 -0.52
C THR A 630 -49.02 3.55 -0.60
N ALA A 631 -48.11 4.35 -1.15
CA ALA A 631 -48.32 5.78 -1.36
C ALA A 631 -49.27 6.11 -2.53
N ASN A 632 -49.51 5.16 -3.45
CA ASN A 632 -50.37 5.37 -4.62
C ASN A 632 -51.88 5.28 -4.30
N LEU A 633 -52.25 4.94 -3.06
CA LEU A 633 -53.62 5.10 -2.61
C LEU A 633 -53.99 6.59 -2.64
N PRO A 634 -55.06 6.98 -3.35
CA PRO A 634 -55.36 8.39 -3.56
C PRO A 634 -55.62 9.11 -2.23
N PRO A 635 -55.04 10.30 -2.00
CA PRO A 635 -55.31 11.07 -0.78
C PRO A 635 -56.82 11.38 -0.65
N ALA A 636 -57.26 11.67 0.57
CA ALA A 636 -58.68 11.73 0.94
C ALA A 636 -59.60 12.59 0.02
N ALA A 637 -59.05 13.52 -0.77
CA ALA A 637 -59.77 14.44 -1.65
C ALA A 637 -59.79 14.08 -3.15
N THR A 638 -59.09 13.02 -3.60
CA THR A 638 -59.05 12.63 -5.03
C THR A 638 -59.79 11.32 -5.27
N THR A 639 -60.64 11.30 -6.29
CA THR A 639 -61.27 10.09 -6.82
C THR A 639 -60.75 9.84 -8.23
N TYR A 640 -60.28 8.64 -8.49
CA TYR A 640 -59.99 8.17 -9.82
C TYR A 640 -61.28 7.80 -10.57
N THR A 641 -61.15 7.79 -11.90
CA THR A 641 -62.02 7.14 -12.87
C THR A 641 -61.25 5.97 -13.47
N ALA A 642 -61.93 5.01 -14.13
CA ALA A 642 -61.26 3.90 -14.80
C ALA A 642 -60.10 4.34 -15.73
N THR A 643 -60.24 5.49 -16.40
CA THR A 643 -59.18 6.06 -17.25
C THR A 643 -57.98 6.55 -16.44
N THR A 644 -58.19 7.24 -15.32
CA THR A 644 -57.08 7.74 -14.50
C THR A 644 -56.45 6.63 -13.67
N LEU A 645 -57.21 5.60 -13.27
CA LEU A 645 -56.67 4.37 -12.67
C LEU A 645 -55.73 3.67 -13.67
N THR A 646 -56.16 3.53 -14.93
CA THR A 646 -55.31 2.94 -15.97
C THR A 646 -54.04 3.76 -16.21
N ALA A 647 -54.13 5.09 -16.15
CA ALA A 647 -52.96 5.96 -16.32
C ALA A 647 -51.99 5.87 -15.13
N ALA A 648 -52.50 5.81 -13.90
CA ALA A 648 -51.71 5.75 -12.68
C ALA A 648 -51.18 4.34 -12.35
N MET A 649 -51.60 3.30 -13.08
CA MET A 649 -51.26 1.91 -12.84
C MET A 649 -49.78 1.61 -13.08
N ASP A 650 -49.08 1.12 -12.06
CA ASP A 650 -47.72 0.60 -12.21
C ASP A 650 -47.74 -0.71 -13.00
N GLN A 651 -46.68 -0.93 -13.79
CA GLN A 651 -46.43 -2.16 -14.52
C GLN A 651 -45.17 -2.81 -13.97
N ILE A 652 -45.29 -4.04 -13.46
CA ILE A 652 -44.18 -4.79 -12.89
C ILE A 652 -43.95 -6.05 -13.71
N SER A 653 -42.79 -6.16 -14.34
CA SER A 653 -42.35 -7.32 -15.11
C SER A 653 -41.44 -8.23 -14.29
N ASN A 654 -41.46 -9.52 -14.62
CA ASN A 654 -40.64 -10.57 -13.98
C ASN A 654 -40.91 -10.79 -12.49
N PHE A 655 -42.08 -10.39 -11.99
CA PHE A 655 -42.51 -10.65 -10.61
C PHE A 655 -42.61 -12.16 -10.33
N ASN A 656 -41.91 -12.64 -9.30
CA ASN A 656 -41.78 -14.04 -8.96
C ASN A 656 -42.81 -14.46 -7.89
N ILE A 657 -43.63 -15.47 -8.20
CA ILE A 657 -44.65 -16.05 -7.30
C ILE A 657 -44.30 -17.48 -6.84
N GLY A 658 -43.01 -17.72 -6.58
CA GLY A 658 -42.45 -19.02 -6.20
C GLY A 658 -42.73 -19.44 -4.75
N ALA A 659 -42.87 -20.74 -4.50
CA ALA A 659 -43.32 -21.29 -3.21
C ALA A 659 -42.45 -20.94 -1.98
N THR A 660 -41.15 -20.70 -2.17
CA THR A 660 -40.17 -20.47 -1.09
C THR A 660 -39.44 -19.13 -1.19
N ALA A 661 -39.61 -18.43 -2.31
CA ALA A 661 -39.06 -17.09 -2.57
C ALA A 661 -40.04 -16.43 -3.54
N SER A 662 -41.04 -15.75 -2.99
CA SER A 662 -41.99 -14.90 -3.74
C SER A 662 -41.65 -13.45 -3.47
N ASP A 663 -41.70 -12.63 -4.50
CA ASP A 663 -41.63 -11.18 -4.36
C ASP A 663 -42.84 -10.66 -3.58
N ILE A 664 -42.66 -9.50 -2.98
CA ILE A 664 -43.64 -8.88 -2.09
C ILE A 664 -44.20 -7.63 -2.76
N LEU A 665 -45.52 -7.59 -2.91
CA LEU A 665 -46.24 -6.41 -3.37
C LEU A 665 -46.97 -5.75 -2.19
N LYS A 666 -46.49 -4.60 -1.73
CA LYS A 666 -47.16 -3.82 -0.67
C LYS A 666 -48.12 -2.82 -1.29
N MET A 667 -49.40 -2.86 -0.92
CA MET A 667 -50.45 -2.07 -1.59
C MET A 667 -51.35 -1.22 -0.68
N ASP A 668 -51.24 -1.34 0.65
CA ASP A 668 -52.03 -0.50 1.57
C ASP A 668 -51.28 -0.25 2.91
N ASN A 669 -51.74 0.71 3.71
CA ASN A 669 -51.20 1.06 5.03
C ASN A 669 -52.00 0.47 6.22
N GLY A 670 -53.11 -0.25 6.00
CA GLY A 670 -53.98 -0.88 7.01
C GLY A 670 -53.81 -2.39 7.24
N THR A 671 -54.77 -3.02 7.94
CA THR A 671 -54.82 -4.49 8.13
C THR A 671 -55.28 -5.15 6.83
N LYS A 672 -54.35 -5.81 6.14
CA LYS A 672 -54.61 -6.43 4.83
C LYS A 672 -55.53 -7.64 4.95
N ALA A 673 -56.49 -7.73 4.05
CA ALA A 673 -57.24 -8.96 3.84
C ALA A 673 -57.33 -9.31 2.36
N VAL A 674 -57.52 -10.61 2.13
CA VAL A 674 -57.81 -11.13 0.80
C VAL A 674 -59.26 -10.77 0.48
N GLY A 675 -59.47 -9.96 -0.57
CA GLY A 675 -60.79 -9.45 -0.92
C GLY A 675 -61.77 -10.53 -1.37
N VAL A 676 -63.04 -10.18 -1.37
CA VAL A 676 -64.20 -11.03 -1.66
C VAL A 676 -65.07 -10.44 -2.77
N SER A 677 -66.09 -11.19 -3.23
CA SER A 677 -66.95 -10.73 -4.34
C SER A 677 -67.67 -9.41 -4.06
N ALA A 678 -67.92 -9.09 -2.79
CA ALA A 678 -68.56 -7.82 -2.40
C ALA A 678 -67.71 -6.60 -2.78
N ASP A 679 -66.38 -6.75 -2.89
CA ASP A 679 -65.46 -5.64 -3.15
C ASP A 679 -65.44 -5.17 -4.61
N LEU A 680 -66.01 -5.96 -5.53
CA LEU A 680 -66.12 -5.63 -6.97
C LEU A 680 -67.56 -5.44 -7.46
N GLY A 681 -68.54 -5.56 -6.55
CA GLY A 681 -69.97 -5.57 -6.89
C GLY A 681 -70.48 -6.90 -7.49
N GLY A 682 -71.77 -6.93 -7.87
CA GLY A 682 -72.50 -8.18 -8.08
C GLY A 682 -72.20 -8.99 -9.36
N THR A 683 -71.37 -8.49 -10.28
CA THR A 683 -71.06 -9.18 -11.56
C THR A 683 -69.77 -10.00 -11.54
N TRP A 684 -68.98 -9.88 -10.47
CA TRP A 684 -67.70 -10.56 -10.30
C TRP A 684 -67.80 -11.59 -9.17
N THR A 685 -67.13 -12.73 -9.36
CA THR A 685 -66.95 -13.77 -8.34
C THR A 685 -65.48 -13.82 -7.96
N VAL A 686 -65.17 -13.58 -6.69
CA VAL A 686 -63.80 -13.62 -6.16
C VAL A 686 -63.60 -14.91 -5.35
N THR A 687 -62.60 -15.70 -5.71
CA THR A 687 -62.20 -16.93 -5.01
C THR A 687 -60.72 -16.84 -4.66
N ASN A 688 -60.38 -16.95 -3.37
CA ASN A 688 -59.01 -16.77 -2.87
C ASN A 688 -58.37 -15.44 -3.33
N GLY A 689 -59.16 -14.37 -3.44
CA GLY A 689 -58.72 -13.07 -3.94
C GLY A 689 -58.64 -12.97 -5.47
N ILE A 690 -58.86 -14.04 -6.23
CA ILE A 690 -58.87 -14.00 -7.70
C ILE A 690 -60.30 -13.80 -8.22
N ALA A 691 -60.51 -12.69 -8.94
CA ALA A 691 -61.75 -12.29 -9.56
C ALA A 691 -61.97 -12.98 -10.91
N THR A 692 -63.19 -13.44 -11.14
CA THR A 692 -63.67 -14.00 -12.41
C THR A 692 -65.05 -13.45 -12.72
N THR A 693 -65.42 -13.36 -13.99
CA THR A 693 -66.77 -12.97 -14.41
C THR A 693 -67.24 -13.85 -15.57
N SER A 694 -68.55 -14.09 -15.62
CA SER A 694 -69.22 -14.73 -16.76
C SER A 694 -69.58 -13.74 -17.88
N GLY A 695 -69.38 -12.43 -17.64
CA GLY A 695 -69.59 -11.35 -18.61
C GLY A 695 -68.34 -11.02 -19.44
N THR A 696 -68.19 -9.74 -19.83
CA THR A 696 -67.01 -9.26 -20.58
C THR A 696 -65.74 -9.42 -19.74
N ASN A 697 -64.94 -10.43 -20.07
CA ASN A 697 -63.76 -10.81 -19.32
C ASN A 697 -62.51 -10.11 -19.88
N THR A 698 -62.32 -8.84 -19.53
CA THR A 698 -61.16 -8.02 -19.97
C THR A 698 -60.60 -7.20 -18.82
N ALA A 699 -59.32 -6.81 -18.91
CA ALA A 699 -58.68 -5.91 -17.93
C ALA A 699 -59.45 -4.59 -17.77
N ALA A 700 -59.90 -3.99 -18.87
CA ALA A 700 -60.71 -2.78 -18.83
C ALA A 700 -62.03 -2.95 -18.06
N ALA A 701 -62.68 -4.11 -18.19
CA ALA A 701 -63.90 -4.42 -17.43
C ALA A 701 -63.63 -4.63 -15.94
N PHE A 702 -62.49 -5.23 -15.59
CA PHE A 702 -62.05 -5.36 -14.19
C PHE A 702 -61.76 -3.99 -13.57
N ILE A 703 -60.96 -3.16 -14.24
CA ILE A 703 -60.63 -1.80 -13.78
C ILE A 703 -61.90 -0.95 -13.63
N ALA A 704 -62.86 -1.05 -14.55
CA ALA A 704 -64.14 -0.36 -14.44
C ALA A 704 -64.98 -0.84 -13.23
N ALA A 705 -64.87 -2.12 -12.84
CA ALA A 705 -65.55 -2.64 -11.67
C ALA A 705 -64.87 -2.19 -10.36
N VAL A 706 -63.54 -2.17 -10.33
CA VAL A 706 -62.74 -1.61 -9.23
C VAL A 706 -63.09 -0.13 -9.03
N ASP A 707 -63.14 0.65 -10.10
CA ASP A 707 -63.52 2.08 -10.08
C ASP A 707 -64.93 2.30 -9.50
N ALA A 708 -65.90 1.49 -9.92
CA ALA A 708 -67.30 1.64 -9.54
C ALA A 708 -67.65 1.10 -8.13
N ALA A 709 -66.79 0.27 -7.54
CA ALA A 709 -67.06 -0.38 -6.27
C ALA A 709 -66.57 0.46 -5.08
N THR A 710 -67.28 0.36 -3.95
CA THR A 710 -66.79 0.94 -2.69
C THR A 710 -65.61 0.14 -2.13
N GLY A 711 -65.67 -1.19 -2.23
CA GLY A 711 -64.70 -2.09 -1.60
C GLY A 711 -64.71 -2.02 -0.07
N THR A 712 -63.99 -2.94 0.57
CA THR A 712 -63.57 -2.83 1.97
C THR A 712 -62.15 -2.27 2.01
N ALA A 713 -61.90 -1.26 2.85
CA ALA A 713 -60.58 -0.64 2.95
C ALA A 713 -59.51 -1.67 3.38
N GLY A 714 -58.42 -1.77 2.62
CA GLY A 714 -57.32 -2.71 2.85
C GLY A 714 -57.51 -4.09 2.21
N ASP A 715 -58.65 -4.34 1.56
CA ASP A 715 -58.87 -5.57 0.81
C ASP A 715 -58.18 -5.51 -0.55
N VAL A 716 -57.56 -6.62 -0.93
CA VAL A 716 -56.87 -6.77 -2.21
C VAL A 716 -57.51 -7.87 -3.05
N VAL A 717 -57.83 -7.56 -4.30
CA VAL A 717 -58.38 -8.48 -5.30
C VAL A 717 -57.52 -8.47 -6.55
N ALA A 718 -57.36 -9.61 -7.20
CA ALA A 718 -56.58 -9.73 -8.44
C ALA A 718 -57.39 -10.36 -9.57
N TYR A 719 -57.04 -10.05 -10.81
CA TYR A 719 -57.69 -10.54 -12.01
C TYR A 719 -56.64 -10.92 -13.06
N THR A 720 -56.77 -12.11 -13.65
CA THR A 720 -55.90 -12.55 -14.76
C THR A 720 -56.64 -12.50 -16.09
N ASN A 721 -56.03 -11.89 -17.11
CA ASN A 721 -56.55 -11.92 -18.49
C ASN A 721 -56.00 -13.11 -19.30
N GLY A 722 -55.20 -13.99 -18.67
CA GLY A 722 -54.50 -15.10 -19.31
C GLY A 722 -53.09 -14.78 -19.81
N THR A 723 -52.63 -13.53 -19.68
CA THR A 723 -51.25 -13.10 -20.00
C THR A 723 -50.63 -12.32 -18.84
N ASN A 724 -51.38 -11.37 -18.26
CA ASN A 724 -51.00 -10.53 -17.14
C ASN A 724 -52.00 -10.67 -16.00
N THR A 725 -51.58 -10.29 -14.79
CA THR A 725 -52.45 -10.23 -13.61
C THR A 725 -52.54 -8.80 -13.11
N TYR A 726 -53.75 -8.29 -12.93
CA TYR A 726 -54.05 -6.96 -12.44
C TYR A 726 -54.45 -7.08 -10.97
N VAL A 727 -53.73 -6.44 -10.07
CA VAL A 727 -53.96 -6.50 -8.62
C VAL A 727 -54.51 -5.14 -8.20
N ALA A 728 -55.63 -5.12 -7.48
CA ALA A 728 -56.30 -3.92 -7.04
C ALA A 728 -56.41 -3.88 -5.51
N ALA A 729 -56.00 -2.77 -4.90
CA ALA A 729 -56.20 -2.49 -3.49
C ALA A 729 -57.33 -1.46 -3.30
N MET A 730 -58.24 -1.75 -2.38
CA MET A 730 -59.44 -0.96 -2.13
C MET A 730 -59.24 -0.01 -0.93
N ASP A 731 -59.77 1.22 -1.00
CA ASP A 731 -59.74 2.21 0.11
C ASP A 731 -61.11 2.35 0.82
N GLY A 732 -62.11 1.56 0.44
CA GLY A 732 -63.45 1.64 1.06
C GLY A 732 -64.30 2.83 0.58
N VAL A 733 -63.90 3.48 -0.52
CA VAL A 733 -64.62 4.59 -1.16
C VAL A 733 -64.63 4.39 -2.68
N VAL A 734 -65.78 4.63 -3.33
CA VAL A 734 -65.91 4.55 -4.79
C VAL A 734 -64.90 5.48 -5.48
N GLY A 735 -64.24 4.97 -6.53
CA GLY A 735 -63.17 5.69 -7.24
C GLY A 735 -61.89 5.83 -6.42
N LYS A 736 -61.73 5.14 -5.29
CA LYS A 736 -60.50 5.12 -4.51
C LYS A 736 -59.97 3.70 -4.39
N ALA A 737 -59.27 3.32 -5.43
CA ALA A 737 -58.51 2.10 -5.48
C ALA A 737 -57.19 2.39 -6.20
N TYR A 738 -56.26 1.47 -6.04
CA TYR A 738 -55.02 1.46 -6.79
C TYR A 738 -54.85 0.14 -7.51
N VAL A 739 -54.34 0.16 -8.74
CA VAL A 739 -54.16 -1.04 -9.57
C VAL A 739 -52.70 -1.15 -9.97
N VAL A 740 -52.18 -2.37 -9.91
CA VAL A 740 -50.85 -2.76 -10.40
C VAL A 740 -51.02 -3.86 -11.44
N GLU A 741 -50.34 -3.74 -12.57
CA GLU A 741 -50.24 -4.80 -13.57
C GLU A 741 -48.96 -5.60 -13.39
N LEU A 742 -49.10 -6.87 -13.03
CA LEU A 742 -48.02 -7.85 -13.04
C LEU A 742 -47.90 -8.47 -14.43
N VAL A 743 -46.97 -7.94 -15.23
CA VAL A 743 -46.74 -8.29 -16.63
C VAL A 743 -46.12 -9.69 -16.73
N GLY A 744 -46.74 -10.57 -17.52
CA GLY A 744 -46.31 -11.95 -17.71
C GLY A 744 -46.70 -12.91 -16.58
N VAL A 745 -47.23 -12.41 -15.45
CA VAL A 745 -47.78 -13.23 -14.37
C VAL A 745 -49.20 -13.65 -14.74
N HIS A 746 -49.41 -14.93 -15.05
CA HIS A 746 -50.73 -15.46 -15.46
C HIS A 746 -51.11 -16.76 -14.75
N THR A 747 -50.22 -17.33 -13.95
CA THR A 747 -50.42 -18.59 -13.23
C THR A 747 -50.88 -18.41 -11.78
N ALA A 748 -51.11 -17.17 -11.34
CA ALA A 748 -51.57 -16.88 -9.98
C ALA A 748 -52.93 -17.54 -9.70
N THR A 749 -53.04 -18.26 -8.58
CA THR A 749 -54.28 -18.94 -8.13
C THR A 749 -54.84 -18.39 -6.83
N ALA A 750 -54.10 -17.52 -6.15
CA ALA A 750 -54.52 -16.84 -4.93
C ALA A 750 -53.80 -15.50 -4.74
N VAL A 751 -54.40 -14.63 -3.92
CA VAL A 751 -53.75 -13.52 -3.23
C VAL A 751 -53.60 -13.91 -1.76
N GLY A 752 -52.48 -13.58 -1.11
CA GLY A 752 -52.28 -13.96 0.29
C GLY A 752 -51.22 -13.13 1.02
N ILE A 753 -51.37 -13.07 2.35
CA ILE A 753 -50.45 -12.36 3.26
C ILE A 753 -49.23 -13.20 3.70
N THR A 754 -49.05 -14.36 3.07
CA THR A 754 -47.92 -15.27 3.29
C THR A 754 -47.49 -15.85 1.95
N ALA A 755 -46.19 -15.97 1.73
CA ALA A 755 -45.65 -16.61 0.53
C ALA A 755 -46.16 -18.05 0.40
N ALA A 756 -46.65 -18.39 -0.80
CA ALA A 756 -47.11 -19.72 -1.17
C ALA A 756 -47.02 -19.90 -2.69
N ALA A 757 -46.99 -21.16 -3.16
CA ALA A 757 -46.86 -21.45 -4.58
C ALA A 757 -48.02 -20.86 -5.39
N ASN A 758 -47.70 -20.09 -6.44
CA ASN A 758 -48.68 -19.41 -7.30
C ASN A 758 -49.57 -18.40 -6.55
N THR A 759 -49.12 -17.90 -5.40
CA THR A 759 -49.84 -16.88 -4.64
C THR A 759 -49.13 -15.54 -4.80
N ILE A 760 -49.89 -14.49 -5.12
CA ILE A 760 -49.39 -13.12 -5.07
C ILE A 760 -49.25 -12.75 -3.60
N HIS A 761 -48.01 -12.59 -3.15
CA HIS A 761 -47.69 -12.26 -1.78
C HIS A 761 -47.84 -10.76 -1.56
N ILE A 762 -48.85 -10.40 -0.77
CA ILE A 762 -49.14 -9.02 -0.40
C ILE A 762 -48.70 -8.74 1.04
N ALA A 763 -48.27 -7.51 1.30
CA ALA A 763 -47.90 -7.06 2.65
C ALA A 763 -48.39 -5.64 2.97
#